data_AF-A0A812NTD1-F1
#
_entry.id   AF-A0A812NTD1-F1
#
_cell.length_a   1.000
_cell.length_b   1.000
_cell.length_c   1.000
_cell.angle_alpha   90.00
_cell.angle_beta   90.00
_cell.angle_gamma   90.00
#
_symmetry.space_group_name_H-M   'P 1'
#
loop_
_entity.id
_entity.type
_entity.pdbx_description
1 polymer ?
#
loop_
_entity_poly.entity_id
_entity_poly.type
_entity_poly.pdbx_seq_one_letter_code
_entity_poly.pdbx_strand_id
1 'polypeptide(L)'
;MTDAASSTTSAESTTMQAANELKPAVALEANTKISEITLLPFAFAKRFGIVITGTTLPGHKADVACKAQPALTTLAEVRRTAGKELTVRMVGAEEFEQLLSDTYSRDSSEARQMVEDLGDEMDLASLANSVPETEDLLEQEDDAPIIRLINALLAEAIREGASDVHIETFEKELCVRFRVDGVMREVVKPKRELAPLLVSRIKVMARLDIAEKRIPQDGRISLRIGGREVDVRVSTMPASSGERVVLRLLDKQAGRLRLENLGMAAEQLKILQSVVHKPHGIFLVTGPTGSGKTTTLYASLAELSAQTINILTVEDPIEYNLAGIGQTQVNTKADMTFARGLRAILRQDPDVVMVGEIRDLETAEIAIQASLTGHLVMSTLHTNTAIGAVTRMMDMGVEPFLLSSSLVGVLAQRLVRTLCEDCRVQRAATTAELQFLGEPRAVLYESTGCEACSHSGYRGRTGIYELVVVDDTIRQLIHDQVSEQELTGYARRTAPGIREDGKAKVLAGITTVQEVLRVTLEDCVMEADSARQLRQMLRDKGLMPLEVAPATERHKRQTNSMGWNFSRRMSALDRVLFTRQLATLIASSLPIEEALSAVAQQTEKQHVSALILGIRSKVLEGHSLASSLREYTNSFSQLYCSSVAAGEQSGYLDRVLENLADYLERQFESTRNVEMALFYPVALLFLAFAIVGALMVYVIPDMISVIEDTGQSLPWFTVLLIAMTDTLRDYWWALLGGVAIIVLVIRWALSQPSIRISWDHKKFSLPLLGRIARSANAARYANTLSILTSAGVPLVEAMNIASEVVSNTWLRRRLAEATQTVSEGMSLRVALEQVGQFPPMLLHMVGSGEQSGELDAMLGRVATYQQAEVERIVSTVVKLFEPLMLLIMGKTRGFTLIEILVVVVILGILGAVVVPQILGRPDVARVQAAQTDIRSLSNALDVYRLDNFQYPSSEQGLEALVEKPSGFPEPKNYNPEGYVKKLPTDPWGSPYIYERGDNGFALYSLGADGQEGGEGLNADIRLADI
;
A
#
# COMPACT_ATOMS: atom_id res chain seq x y z
N MET A 1 -21.81 34.60 58.60
CA MET A 1 -22.93 34.95 59.50
C MET A 1 -24.10 35.33 58.63
N THR A 2 -25.30 34.84 58.95
CA THR A 2 -26.63 35.37 58.58
C THR A 2 -26.93 35.64 57.10
N ASP A 3 -27.83 34.92 56.42
CA ASP A 3 -29.31 34.84 56.63
C ASP A 3 -30.05 36.15 56.29
N ALA A 4 -31.31 36.20 55.83
CA ALA A 4 -32.18 35.29 55.05
C ALA A 4 -33.56 36.01 54.86
N ALA A 5 -34.35 35.68 53.82
CA ALA A 5 -35.81 35.98 53.70
C ALA A 5 -36.25 37.48 53.66
N SER A 6 -37.46 37.90 53.23
CA SER A 6 -38.50 37.34 52.31
C SER A 6 -39.61 38.38 51.98
N SER A 7 -40.42 38.13 50.93
CA SER A 7 -41.88 38.47 50.79
C SER A 7 -42.32 39.97 50.66
N THR A 8 -43.44 40.41 50.03
CA THR A 8 -44.54 39.79 49.23
C THR A 8 -45.44 40.86 48.52
N THR A 9 -46.21 40.48 47.48
CA THR A 9 -47.55 41.04 47.01
C THR A 9 -47.63 42.53 46.54
N SER A 10 -48.56 43.06 45.71
CA SER A 10 -49.70 42.64 44.84
C SER A 10 -50.31 43.92 44.17
N ALA A 11 -51.17 44.00 43.13
CA ALA A 11 -51.59 43.17 41.97
C ALA A 11 -52.59 44.00 41.07
N GLU A 12 -53.08 43.45 39.94
CA GLU A 12 -54.35 43.82 39.23
C GLU A 12 -54.48 45.20 38.49
N SER A 13 -55.34 45.42 37.46
CA SER A 13 -56.32 44.56 36.70
C SER A 13 -56.79 45.16 35.34
N THR A 14 -57.19 44.29 34.36
CA THR A 14 -58.27 44.45 33.33
C THR A 14 -58.24 45.61 32.30
N THR A 15 -58.85 45.63 31.08
CA THR A 15 -59.57 44.74 30.11
C THR A 15 -59.76 45.56 28.79
N MET A 16 -60.22 45.15 27.59
CA MET A 16 -60.77 43.93 26.93
C MET A 16 -60.47 44.07 25.39
N GLN A 17 -61.02 43.40 24.34
CA GLN A 17 -62.15 42.47 24.13
C GLN A 17 -61.91 41.53 22.91
N ALA A 18 -62.99 41.00 22.32
CA ALA A 18 -63.14 40.18 21.11
C ALA A 18 -62.75 40.88 19.79
N ALA A 19 -62.52 40.22 18.65
CA ALA A 19 -62.19 38.82 18.25
C ALA A 19 -61.94 38.86 16.70
N ASN A 20 -61.74 37.82 15.89
CA ASN A 20 -61.64 36.34 15.96
C ASN A 20 -60.83 35.90 14.71
N GLU A 21 -60.34 34.68 14.45
CA GLU A 21 -60.28 33.33 15.07
C GLU A 21 -58.94 32.71 14.51
N LEU A 22 -58.43 31.49 14.72
CA LEU A 22 -58.90 30.21 15.28
C LEU A 22 -57.73 29.56 16.06
N LYS A 23 -57.53 28.24 15.99
CA LYS A 23 -56.54 27.40 16.73
C LYS A 23 -56.29 26.07 15.96
N PRO A 24 -55.43 25.12 16.38
CA PRO A 24 -54.66 24.96 17.64
C PRO A 24 -53.14 24.71 17.42
N ALA A 25 -52.30 24.42 18.42
CA ALA A 25 -52.13 24.94 19.79
C ALA A 25 -50.74 24.50 20.30
N VAL A 26 -50.13 25.29 21.19
CA VAL A 26 -48.80 24.98 21.77
C VAL A 26 -48.95 24.06 22.99
N ALA A 27 -48.06 23.08 23.13
CA ALA A 27 -48.00 22.19 24.29
C ALA A 27 -47.23 22.81 25.47
N LEU A 28 -47.63 22.48 26.70
CA LEU A 28 -46.85 22.77 27.90
C LEU A 28 -47.00 21.62 28.91
N GLU A 29 -45.87 21.33 29.53
CA GLU A 29 -45.47 20.24 30.44
C GLU A 29 -46.53 19.52 31.31
N ALA A 30 -46.38 18.19 31.42
CA ALA A 30 -46.92 17.38 32.51
C ALA A 30 -45.96 16.23 32.87
N ASN A 31 -45.06 16.46 33.83
CA ASN A 31 -44.03 15.49 34.22
C ASN A 31 -44.64 14.29 34.98
N THR A 32 -44.71 13.14 34.31
CA THR A 32 -45.26 11.89 34.87
C THR A 32 -44.24 10.76 34.70
N LYS A 33 -43.84 10.10 35.79
CA LYS A 33 -42.94 8.93 35.73
C LYS A 33 -43.64 7.76 35.03
N ILE A 34 -43.21 7.44 33.82
CA ILE A 34 -43.60 6.22 33.10
C ILE A 34 -42.75 5.06 33.62
N SER A 35 -43.38 3.92 33.91
CA SER A 35 -42.69 2.68 34.29
C SER A 35 -42.08 2.00 33.06
N GLU A 36 -40.91 1.40 33.23
CA GLU A 36 -40.15 0.71 32.18
C GLU A 36 -40.97 -0.34 31.42
N ILE A 37 -40.74 -0.45 30.12
CA ILE A 37 -41.39 -1.42 29.24
C ILE A 37 -40.59 -2.71 29.28
N THR A 38 -41.21 -3.84 29.62
CA THR A 38 -40.57 -5.14 29.52
C THR A 38 -40.43 -5.53 28.04
N LEU A 39 -39.22 -5.39 27.51
CA LEU A 39 -38.89 -5.72 26.13
C LEU A 39 -38.74 -7.24 25.92
N LEU A 40 -38.96 -7.69 24.69
CA LEU A 40 -38.53 -9.02 24.22
C LEU A 40 -37.08 -8.91 23.68
N PRO A 41 -36.31 -9.99 23.58
CA PRO A 41 -35.03 -9.95 22.85
C PRO A 41 -35.26 -9.58 21.37
N PHE A 42 -34.46 -8.68 20.78
CA PHE A 42 -34.71 -8.17 19.42
C PHE A 42 -34.76 -9.30 18.37
N ALA A 43 -33.88 -10.29 18.50
CA ALA A 43 -33.84 -11.46 17.62
C ALA A 43 -35.13 -12.31 17.70
N PHE A 44 -35.76 -12.41 18.88
CA PHE A 44 -37.04 -13.10 19.05
C PHE A 44 -38.18 -12.30 18.41
N ALA A 45 -38.25 -11.00 18.70
CA ALA A 45 -39.27 -10.09 18.17
C ALA A 45 -39.28 -10.08 16.63
N LYS A 46 -38.09 -9.96 16.02
CA LYS A 46 -37.93 -9.97 14.56
C LYS A 46 -38.19 -11.34 13.94
N ARG A 47 -37.73 -12.44 14.57
CA ARG A 47 -37.91 -13.81 14.04
C ARG A 47 -39.38 -14.25 14.02
N PHE A 48 -40.15 -13.89 15.04
CA PHE A 48 -41.55 -14.31 15.18
C PHE A 48 -42.56 -13.22 14.81
N GLY A 49 -42.09 -12.03 14.38
CA GLY A 49 -42.95 -10.94 13.91
C GLY A 49 -43.87 -10.40 15.01
N ILE A 50 -43.36 -10.22 16.22
CA ILE A 50 -44.12 -9.87 17.43
C ILE A 50 -43.36 -8.84 18.29
N VAL A 51 -44.01 -7.76 18.72
CA VAL A 51 -43.38 -6.69 19.53
C VAL A 51 -44.35 -6.15 20.58
N ILE A 52 -43.86 -5.87 21.79
CA ILE A 52 -44.64 -5.25 22.87
C ILE A 52 -44.55 -3.73 22.71
N THR A 53 -45.66 -3.06 22.39
CA THR A 53 -45.67 -1.63 22.04
C THR A 53 -45.95 -0.70 23.22
N GLY A 54 -46.13 -1.24 24.42
CA GLY A 54 -46.24 -0.48 25.67
C GLY A 54 -47.03 -1.21 26.75
N THR A 55 -47.08 -0.62 27.94
CA THR A 55 -48.09 -0.99 28.95
C THR A 55 -48.75 0.26 29.53
N THR A 56 -50.06 0.22 29.70
CA THR A 56 -50.81 1.21 30.45
C THR A 56 -50.83 0.86 31.96
N LEU A 57 -51.57 1.64 32.74
CA LEU A 57 -51.54 1.71 34.21
C LEU A 57 -51.60 0.35 34.96
N PRO A 58 -51.15 0.29 36.22
CA PRO A 58 -51.18 -0.92 37.03
C PRO A 58 -52.58 -1.58 37.05
N GLY A 59 -52.65 -2.83 36.56
CA GLY A 59 -53.90 -3.58 36.40
C GLY A 59 -54.44 -3.65 34.96
N HIS A 60 -53.69 -3.24 33.93
CA HIS A 60 -54.06 -3.44 32.52
C HIS A 60 -53.16 -4.43 31.76
N LYS A 61 -53.66 -4.88 30.60
CA LYS A 61 -52.99 -5.83 29.71
C LYS A 61 -51.78 -5.19 29.02
N ALA A 62 -50.84 -6.02 28.55
CA ALA A 62 -49.73 -5.58 27.72
C ALA A 62 -50.15 -5.60 26.23
N ASP A 63 -49.91 -4.50 25.52
CA ASP A 63 -50.30 -4.39 24.11
C ASP A 63 -49.18 -4.89 23.20
N VAL A 64 -49.55 -5.81 22.28
CA VAL A 64 -48.63 -6.57 21.45
C VAL A 64 -49.02 -6.44 19.98
N ALA A 65 -48.12 -5.95 19.15
CA ALA A 65 -48.30 -5.86 17.70
C ALA A 65 -47.69 -7.09 17.00
N CYS A 66 -48.45 -7.68 16.06
CA CYS A 66 -48.06 -8.88 15.31
C CYS A 66 -48.13 -8.67 13.79
N LYS A 67 -47.04 -9.02 13.09
CA LYS A 67 -46.90 -8.95 11.62
C LYS A 67 -47.67 -10.05 10.87
N ALA A 68 -47.77 -11.21 11.51
CA ALA A 68 -48.51 -12.39 11.05
C ALA A 68 -49.10 -13.11 12.28
N GLN A 69 -50.07 -14.00 12.08
CA GLN A 69 -50.74 -14.68 13.19
C GLN A 69 -49.73 -15.56 13.96
N PRO A 70 -49.40 -15.25 15.23
CA PRO A 70 -48.31 -15.89 15.94
C PRO A 70 -48.72 -17.29 16.46
N ALA A 71 -47.75 -18.17 16.62
CA ALA A 71 -47.98 -19.47 17.24
C ALA A 71 -48.35 -19.33 18.72
N LEU A 72 -49.17 -20.24 19.24
CA LEU A 72 -49.58 -20.24 20.65
C LEU A 72 -48.39 -20.37 21.62
N THR A 73 -47.32 -21.04 21.21
CA THR A 73 -46.05 -21.12 21.95
C THR A 73 -45.33 -19.77 22.01
N THR A 74 -45.29 -19.02 20.90
CA THR A 74 -44.77 -17.64 20.86
C THR A 74 -45.60 -16.74 21.78
N LEU A 75 -46.93 -16.80 21.73
CA LEU A 75 -47.80 -16.02 22.62
C LEU A 75 -47.63 -16.40 24.09
N ALA A 76 -47.44 -17.68 24.41
CA ALA A 76 -47.15 -18.12 25.76
C ALA A 76 -45.82 -17.56 26.29
N GLU A 77 -44.78 -17.52 25.45
CA GLU A 77 -43.46 -16.99 25.82
C GLU A 77 -43.45 -15.45 25.95
N VAL A 78 -44.19 -14.74 25.10
CA VAL A 78 -44.43 -13.30 25.26
C VAL A 78 -45.23 -13.02 26.53
N ARG A 79 -46.24 -13.85 26.85
CA ARG A 79 -47.00 -13.74 28.11
C ARG A 79 -46.13 -14.02 29.34
N ARG A 80 -45.24 -15.02 29.26
CA ARG A 80 -44.26 -15.36 30.31
C ARG A 80 -43.31 -14.19 30.56
N THR A 81 -42.81 -13.57 29.50
CA THR A 81 -41.86 -12.45 29.57
C THR A 81 -42.53 -11.17 30.06
N ALA A 82 -43.72 -10.83 29.55
CA ALA A 82 -44.45 -9.61 29.92
C ALA A 82 -45.10 -9.65 31.32
N GLY A 83 -45.23 -10.83 31.94
CA GLY A 83 -45.83 -11.03 33.27
C GLY A 83 -47.31 -10.65 33.39
N LYS A 84 -47.97 -10.31 32.28
CA LYS A 84 -49.33 -9.74 32.19
C LYS A 84 -50.16 -10.50 31.15
N GLU A 85 -51.48 -10.33 31.17
CA GLU A 85 -52.30 -10.75 30.03
C GLU A 85 -51.97 -9.91 28.79
N LEU A 86 -52.08 -10.50 27.60
CA LEU A 86 -51.76 -9.83 26.33
C LEU A 86 -53.03 -9.32 25.62
N THR A 87 -52.93 -8.15 25.01
CA THR A 87 -53.82 -7.68 23.95
C THR A 87 -53.06 -7.82 22.63
N VAL A 88 -53.58 -8.60 21.66
CA VAL A 88 -52.89 -8.84 20.39
C VAL A 88 -53.53 -8.02 19.27
N ARG A 89 -52.75 -7.16 18.63
CA ARG A 89 -53.14 -6.34 17.46
C ARG A 89 -52.39 -6.82 16.22
N MET A 90 -53.12 -7.15 15.16
CA MET A 90 -52.51 -7.38 13.85
C MET A 90 -52.13 -6.05 13.20
N VAL A 91 -50.95 -5.97 12.60
CA VAL A 91 -50.38 -4.76 11.97
C VAL A 91 -49.86 -5.05 10.56
N GLY A 92 -49.76 -4.00 9.74
CA GLY A 92 -49.15 -4.09 8.41
C GLY A 92 -47.64 -4.41 8.50
N ALA A 93 -47.05 -4.91 7.40
CA ALA A 93 -45.63 -5.24 7.39
C ALA A 93 -44.72 -4.01 7.62
N GLU A 94 -45.08 -2.87 7.02
CA GLU A 94 -44.38 -1.59 7.12
C GLU A 94 -44.57 -0.95 8.51
N GLU A 95 -45.82 -0.93 9.00
CA GLU A 95 -46.16 -0.54 10.38
C GLU A 95 -45.40 -1.38 11.43
N PHE A 96 -45.23 -2.69 11.18
CA PHE A 96 -44.47 -3.56 12.07
C PHE A 96 -42.98 -3.22 12.12
N GLU A 97 -42.31 -3.03 10.97
CA GLU A 97 -40.89 -2.63 10.97
C GLU A 97 -40.69 -1.25 11.61
N GLN A 98 -41.65 -0.33 11.45
CA GLN A 98 -41.63 0.96 12.13
C GLN A 98 -41.81 0.81 13.64
N LEU A 99 -42.81 0.07 14.12
CA LEU A 99 -43.02 -0.19 15.55
C LEU A 99 -41.84 -0.95 16.17
N LEU A 100 -41.22 -1.88 15.44
CA LEU A 100 -40.00 -2.57 15.85
C LEU A 100 -38.83 -1.58 15.96
N SER A 101 -38.64 -0.69 14.98
CA SER A 101 -37.64 0.38 15.04
C SER A 101 -37.87 1.32 16.22
N ASP A 102 -39.08 1.82 16.42
CA ASP A 102 -39.42 2.80 17.46
C ASP A 102 -39.36 2.22 18.88
N THR A 103 -39.65 0.92 19.03
CA THR A 103 -39.55 0.21 20.32
C THR A 103 -38.10 -0.05 20.71
N TYR A 104 -37.25 -0.51 19.78
CA TYR A 104 -35.86 -0.89 20.06
C TYR A 104 -34.83 0.23 19.85
N SER A 105 -35.20 1.37 19.26
CA SER A 105 -34.32 2.55 19.17
C SER A 105 -34.24 3.37 20.47
N ARG A 106 -35.17 3.15 21.41
CA ARG A 106 -35.25 3.92 22.66
C ARG A 106 -34.51 3.32 23.83
N ASP A 107 -34.39 1.99 23.88
CA ASP A 107 -33.47 1.35 24.83
C ASP A 107 -32.28 0.78 24.08
N SER A 108 -31.16 1.48 24.21
CA SER A 108 -29.87 1.07 23.66
C SER A 108 -29.26 -0.16 24.34
N SER A 109 -29.86 -0.69 25.42
CA SER A 109 -29.28 -1.70 26.33
C SER A 109 -28.55 -2.85 25.63
N GLU A 110 -29.19 -3.72 24.83
CA GLU A 110 -28.50 -4.87 24.20
C GLU A 110 -27.29 -4.45 23.32
N ALA A 111 -27.32 -3.26 22.70
CA ALA A 111 -26.26 -2.75 21.83
C ALA A 111 -25.20 -1.91 22.56
N ARG A 112 -25.56 -1.33 23.72
CA ARG A 112 -24.63 -0.70 24.66
C ARG A 112 -23.90 -1.76 25.47
N GLN A 113 -24.60 -2.77 25.96
CA GLN A 113 -24.05 -3.87 26.73
C GLN A 113 -23.03 -4.66 25.92
N MET A 114 -23.28 -4.96 24.62
CA MET A 114 -22.24 -5.48 23.71
C MET A 114 -21.08 -4.51 23.37
N VAL A 115 -21.07 -3.30 23.91
CA VAL A 115 -20.01 -2.27 23.75
C VAL A 115 -19.43 -1.85 25.13
N GLU A 116 -20.12 -2.13 26.23
CA GLU A 116 -19.74 -1.91 27.63
C GLU A 116 -19.09 -3.19 28.19
N ASP A 117 -19.67 -4.39 27.94
CA ASP A 117 -19.00 -5.70 28.09
C ASP A 117 -17.73 -5.83 27.22
N LEU A 118 -17.59 -4.94 26.22
CA LEU A 118 -16.42 -4.82 25.34
C LEU A 118 -15.60 -3.54 25.59
N GLY A 119 -16.01 -2.69 26.54
CA GLY A 119 -15.50 -1.33 26.71
C GLY A 119 -14.97 -1.02 28.11
N ASP A 120 -15.60 -1.57 29.16
CA ASP A 120 -15.30 -1.23 30.55
C ASP A 120 -14.11 -1.99 31.15
N GLU A 121 -13.63 -3.06 30.50
CA GLU A 121 -12.35 -3.74 30.82
C GLU A 121 -11.35 -3.73 29.64
N MET A 122 -11.50 -2.84 28.66
CA MET A 122 -10.69 -2.89 27.43
C MET A 122 -9.31 -2.20 27.56
N ASP A 123 -8.42 -2.78 28.38
CA ASP A 123 -6.98 -2.53 28.21
C ASP A 123 -6.51 -3.17 26.89
N LEU A 124 -6.45 -2.35 25.85
CA LEU A 124 -5.98 -2.71 24.51
C LEU A 124 -4.54 -3.26 24.51
N ALA A 125 -3.70 -2.88 25.49
CA ALA A 125 -2.37 -3.45 25.66
C ALA A 125 -2.44 -4.85 26.28
N SER A 126 -3.34 -5.11 27.23
CA SER A 126 -3.57 -6.48 27.73
C SER A 126 -4.03 -7.42 26.60
N LEU A 127 -4.98 -6.99 25.76
CA LEU A 127 -5.48 -7.77 24.62
C LEU A 127 -4.41 -8.02 23.55
N ALA A 128 -3.54 -7.04 23.30
CA ALA A 128 -2.40 -7.19 22.39
C ALA A 128 -1.31 -8.12 22.95
N ASN A 129 -1.22 -8.28 24.28
CA ASN A 129 -0.26 -9.16 24.97
C ASN A 129 -0.83 -10.56 25.26
N SER A 130 -2.16 -10.73 25.29
CA SER A 130 -2.83 -12.00 25.60
C SER A 130 -2.91 -12.99 24.43
N VAL A 131 -2.39 -12.64 23.24
CA VAL A 131 -2.31 -13.56 22.11
C VAL A 131 -1.13 -14.53 22.31
N PRO A 132 -1.33 -15.86 22.24
CA PRO A 132 -0.28 -16.86 22.44
C PRO A 132 0.87 -16.75 21.41
N GLU A 133 2.06 -17.20 21.82
CA GLU A 133 3.32 -17.04 21.05
C GLU A 133 3.69 -18.26 20.18
N THR A 134 2.97 -19.38 20.28
CA THR A 134 3.39 -20.68 19.72
C THR A 134 3.12 -20.83 18.22
N GLU A 135 4.05 -21.48 17.52
CA GLU A 135 4.13 -21.60 16.05
C GLU A 135 3.02 -22.43 15.37
N ASP A 136 1.98 -22.86 16.12
CA ASP A 136 0.98 -23.85 15.69
C ASP A 136 -0.43 -23.25 15.45
N LEU A 137 -0.46 -22.00 14.99
CA LEU A 137 -1.69 -21.27 14.61
C LEU A 137 -2.20 -21.63 13.20
N LEU A 138 -1.74 -22.74 12.63
CA LEU A 138 -2.27 -23.32 11.40
C LEU A 138 -3.26 -24.48 11.66
N GLU A 139 -3.28 -25.06 12.87
CA GLU A 139 -4.17 -26.16 13.24
C GLU A 139 -5.27 -25.77 14.26
N GLN A 140 -5.44 -24.47 14.58
CA GLN A 140 -6.52 -23.98 15.44
C GLN A 140 -7.61 -23.25 14.65
N GLU A 141 -8.86 -23.73 14.75
CA GLU A 141 -10.04 -23.12 14.12
C GLU A 141 -10.45 -21.77 14.76
N ASP A 142 -9.88 -21.43 15.92
CA ASP A 142 -10.26 -20.29 16.75
C ASP A 142 -9.57 -18.97 16.34
N ASP A 143 -10.00 -18.41 15.21
CA ASP A 143 -9.61 -17.07 14.68
C ASP A 143 -10.01 -15.89 15.64
N ALA A 144 -10.63 -16.21 16.78
CA ALA A 144 -11.26 -15.30 17.73
C ALA A 144 -10.36 -14.26 18.42
N PRO A 145 -9.07 -14.49 18.73
CA PRO A 145 -8.21 -13.45 19.35
C PRO A 145 -7.92 -12.30 18.39
N ILE A 146 -7.55 -12.62 17.13
CA ILE A 146 -7.20 -11.62 16.11
C ILE A 146 -8.44 -10.85 15.64
N ILE A 147 -9.60 -11.53 15.53
CA ILE A 147 -10.91 -10.88 15.32
C ILE A 147 -11.22 -9.87 16.42
N ARG A 148 -11.06 -10.24 17.70
CA ARG A 148 -11.33 -9.34 18.83
C ARG A 148 -10.40 -8.12 18.82
N LEU A 149 -9.10 -8.31 18.58
CA LEU A 149 -8.13 -7.21 18.51
C LEU A 149 -8.43 -6.23 17.36
N ILE A 150 -8.80 -6.72 16.17
CA ILE A 150 -9.18 -5.86 15.03
C ILE A 150 -10.50 -5.11 15.31
N ASN A 151 -11.50 -5.79 15.88
CA ASN A 151 -12.77 -5.15 16.23
C ASN A 151 -12.59 -4.09 17.33
N ALA A 152 -11.76 -4.36 18.34
CA ALA A 152 -11.37 -3.40 19.39
C ALA A 152 -10.68 -2.16 18.79
N LEU A 153 -9.68 -2.36 17.92
CA LEU A 153 -8.99 -1.26 17.22
C LEU A 153 -9.93 -0.40 16.36
N LEU A 154 -10.90 -1.02 15.69
CA LEU A 154 -11.89 -0.31 14.88
C LEU A 154 -12.93 0.43 15.73
N ALA A 155 -13.38 -0.17 16.84
CA ALA A 155 -14.26 0.48 17.80
C ALA A 155 -13.58 1.69 18.46
N GLU A 156 -12.31 1.55 18.86
CA GLU A 156 -11.51 2.65 19.41
C GLU A 156 -11.30 3.78 18.39
N ALA A 157 -10.97 3.44 17.15
CA ALA A 157 -10.79 4.43 16.09
C ALA A 157 -12.08 5.22 15.78
N ILE A 158 -13.25 4.57 15.89
CA ILE A 158 -14.56 5.24 15.80
C ILE A 158 -14.85 6.08 17.06
N ARG A 159 -14.47 5.60 18.26
CA ARG A 159 -14.64 6.28 19.55
C ARG A 159 -13.82 7.58 19.64
N GLU A 160 -12.57 7.55 19.15
CA GLU A 160 -11.70 8.73 19.09
C GLU A 160 -11.95 9.64 17.86
N GLY A 161 -12.76 9.21 16.88
CA GLY A 161 -13.05 9.99 15.66
C GLY A 161 -11.87 10.04 14.67
N ALA A 162 -11.10 8.95 14.56
CA ALA A 162 -10.00 8.83 13.62
C ALA A 162 -10.47 8.78 12.16
N SER A 163 -9.75 9.44 11.24
CA SER A 163 -9.99 9.32 9.79
C SER A 163 -9.29 8.12 9.17
N ASP A 164 -8.12 7.74 9.69
CA ASP A 164 -7.29 6.65 9.16
C ASP A 164 -6.66 5.87 10.33
N VAL A 165 -6.76 4.54 10.29
CA VAL A 165 -5.96 3.63 11.12
C VAL A 165 -4.78 3.13 10.30
N HIS A 166 -3.56 3.38 10.77
CA HIS A 166 -2.32 2.94 10.17
C HIS A 166 -1.73 1.80 11.00
N ILE A 167 -1.49 0.64 10.37
CA ILE A 167 -0.81 -0.52 10.97
C ILE A 167 0.54 -0.65 10.26
N GLU A 168 1.61 -0.42 11.00
CA GLU A 168 2.95 -0.18 10.45
C GLU A 168 3.96 -1.20 10.98
N THR A 169 4.38 -2.10 10.11
CA THR A 169 5.36 -3.15 10.41
C THR A 169 6.78 -2.66 10.18
N PHE A 170 7.60 -2.63 11.23
CA PHE A 170 9.03 -2.31 11.18
C PHE A 170 9.89 -3.57 11.40
N GLU A 171 11.22 -3.41 11.40
CA GLU A 171 12.18 -4.50 11.55
C GLU A 171 12.05 -5.21 12.92
N LYS A 172 11.79 -4.45 13.99
CA LYS A 172 11.78 -4.96 15.38
C LYS A 172 10.47 -4.71 16.15
N GLU A 173 9.56 -3.93 15.59
CA GLU A 173 8.31 -3.57 16.25
C GLU A 173 7.14 -3.48 15.26
N LEU A 174 5.93 -3.65 15.78
CA LEU A 174 4.68 -3.37 15.10
C LEU A 174 4.05 -2.16 15.81
N CYS A 175 3.65 -1.15 15.04
CA CYS A 175 3.11 0.10 15.57
C CYS A 175 1.72 0.34 14.97
N VAL A 176 0.71 0.56 15.80
CA VAL A 176 -0.64 0.97 15.37
C VAL A 176 -0.87 2.43 15.74
N ARG A 177 -1.21 3.24 14.74
CA ARG A 177 -1.37 4.69 14.85
C ARG A 177 -2.69 5.14 14.25
N PHE A 178 -3.40 6.02 14.93
CA PHE A 178 -4.60 6.65 14.39
C PHE A 178 -4.29 8.07 13.89
N ARG A 179 -5.00 8.49 12.84
CA ARG A 179 -5.07 9.88 12.42
C ARG A 179 -6.30 10.54 13.02
N VAL A 180 -6.15 11.18 14.18
CA VAL A 180 -7.23 11.93 14.84
C VAL A 180 -7.04 13.42 14.51
N ASP A 181 -8.11 14.04 13.99
CA ASP A 181 -8.11 15.43 13.51
C ASP A 181 -6.92 15.84 12.62
N GLY A 182 -6.46 14.89 11.78
CA GLY A 182 -5.34 15.05 10.85
C GLY A 182 -3.96 14.72 11.43
N VAL A 183 -3.82 14.67 12.76
CA VAL A 183 -2.57 14.40 13.48
C VAL A 183 -2.39 12.89 13.70
N MET A 184 -1.17 12.40 13.50
CA MET A 184 -0.81 11.01 13.78
C MET A 184 -0.54 10.82 15.28
N ARG A 185 -1.23 9.89 15.92
CA ARG A 185 -1.01 9.45 17.31
C ARG A 185 -0.77 7.95 17.35
N GLU A 186 0.22 7.52 18.13
CA GLU A 186 0.43 6.10 18.44
C GLU A 186 -0.59 5.65 19.50
N VAL A 187 -1.14 4.45 19.34
CA VAL A 187 -2.23 3.91 20.17
C VAL A 187 -1.81 2.63 20.87
N VAL A 188 -1.17 1.70 20.15
CA VAL A 188 -0.63 0.45 20.72
C VAL A 188 0.56 -0.03 19.91
N LYS A 189 1.51 -0.69 20.59
CA LYS A 189 2.61 -1.46 19.98
C LYS A 189 2.44 -2.95 20.30
N PRO A 190 1.71 -3.74 19.49
CA PRO A 190 1.57 -5.17 19.67
C PRO A 190 2.91 -5.88 19.39
N LYS A 191 3.02 -7.15 19.81
CA LYS A 191 4.19 -7.98 19.50
C LYS A 191 4.41 -8.11 17.98
N ARG A 192 5.66 -8.20 17.56
CA ARG A 192 6.04 -8.15 16.13
C ARG A 192 5.55 -9.39 15.36
N GLU A 193 5.33 -10.52 16.01
CA GLU A 193 4.79 -11.75 15.39
C GLU A 193 3.34 -11.56 14.89
N LEU A 194 2.58 -10.63 15.49
CA LEU A 194 1.15 -10.41 15.16
C LEU A 194 0.93 -9.71 13.81
N ALA A 195 1.98 -9.10 13.22
CA ALA A 195 1.88 -8.36 11.97
C ALA A 195 1.30 -9.19 10.79
N PRO A 196 1.83 -10.38 10.42
CA PRO A 196 1.25 -11.22 9.38
C PRO A 196 -0.20 -11.65 9.68
N LEU A 197 -0.57 -11.89 10.95
CA LEU A 197 -1.92 -12.31 11.34
C LEU A 197 -2.93 -11.18 11.13
N LEU A 198 -2.60 -9.97 11.60
CA LEU A 198 -3.43 -8.77 11.41
C LEU A 198 -3.61 -8.43 9.92
N VAL A 199 -2.51 -8.47 9.14
CA VAL A 199 -2.56 -8.26 7.68
C VAL A 199 -3.44 -9.32 7.00
N SER A 200 -3.28 -10.60 7.33
CA SER A 200 -4.07 -11.71 6.79
C SER A 200 -5.56 -11.52 7.08
N ARG A 201 -5.94 -11.28 8.33
CA ARG A 201 -7.35 -11.13 8.73
C ARG A 201 -8.01 -9.89 8.14
N ILE A 202 -7.27 -8.78 7.99
CA ILE A 202 -7.76 -7.60 7.27
C ILE A 202 -7.97 -7.91 5.78
N LYS A 203 -7.04 -8.64 5.14
CA LYS A 203 -7.19 -9.07 3.74
C LYS A 203 -8.42 -9.97 3.55
N VAL A 204 -8.67 -10.92 4.46
CA VAL A 204 -9.91 -11.72 4.49
C VAL A 204 -11.16 -10.82 4.54
N MET A 205 -11.21 -9.88 5.48
CA MET A 205 -12.36 -8.98 5.66
C MET A 205 -12.60 -8.10 4.42
N ALA A 206 -11.51 -7.65 3.76
CA ALA A 206 -11.53 -6.78 2.58
C ALA A 206 -11.64 -7.53 1.23
N ARG A 207 -11.68 -8.88 1.25
CA ARG A 207 -11.66 -9.78 0.07
C ARG A 207 -10.43 -9.62 -0.83
N LEU A 208 -9.27 -9.47 -0.22
CA LEU A 208 -7.96 -9.32 -0.85
C LEU A 208 -7.18 -10.65 -0.87
N ASP A 209 -6.16 -10.74 -1.74
CA ASP A 209 -5.31 -11.93 -1.86
C ASP A 209 -4.31 -11.99 -0.69
N ILE A 210 -4.43 -13.04 0.13
CA ILE A 210 -3.62 -13.32 1.33
C ILE A 210 -2.22 -13.84 0.96
N ALA A 211 -2.10 -14.56 -0.17
CA ALA A 211 -0.85 -15.14 -0.64
C ALA A 211 0.03 -14.08 -1.32
N GLU A 212 -0.57 -13.14 -2.04
CA GLU A 212 0.15 -12.03 -2.65
C GLU A 212 0.49 -10.92 -1.64
N LYS A 213 1.77 -10.53 -1.58
CA LYS A 213 2.36 -9.59 -0.61
C LYS A 213 3.39 -8.64 -1.25
N ARG A 214 3.55 -8.70 -2.58
CA ARG A 214 4.60 -8.01 -3.36
C ARG A 214 4.10 -6.84 -4.20
N ILE A 215 2.78 -6.69 -4.31
CA ILE A 215 2.10 -5.56 -4.95
C ILE A 215 1.12 -4.90 -3.97
N PRO A 216 0.81 -3.60 -4.13
CA PRO A 216 -0.29 -2.97 -3.41
C PRO A 216 -1.64 -3.64 -3.73
N GLN A 217 -2.55 -3.65 -2.77
CA GLN A 217 -3.93 -4.11 -2.95
C GLN A 217 -4.90 -3.19 -2.21
N ASP A 218 -6.04 -2.89 -2.83
CA ASP A 218 -7.07 -1.99 -2.29
C ASP A 218 -8.44 -2.68 -2.25
N GLY A 219 -9.16 -2.55 -1.13
CA GLY A 219 -10.44 -3.22 -0.87
C GLY A 219 -11.38 -2.38 0.00
N ARG A 220 -12.54 -2.95 0.36
CA ARG A 220 -13.52 -2.30 1.23
C ARG A 220 -14.13 -3.27 2.24
N ILE A 221 -14.43 -2.78 3.43
CA ILE A 221 -15.14 -3.49 4.50
C ILE A 221 -16.28 -2.59 4.98
N SER A 222 -17.54 -2.98 4.75
CA SER A 222 -18.67 -2.28 5.36
C SER A 222 -18.95 -2.87 6.76
N LEU A 223 -18.88 -2.03 7.78
CA LEU A 223 -19.04 -2.38 9.19
C LEU A 223 -20.30 -1.74 9.78
N ARG A 224 -20.87 -2.35 10.82
CA ARG A 224 -21.93 -1.75 11.64
C ARG A 224 -21.58 -1.84 13.12
N ILE A 225 -21.16 -0.73 13.72
CA ILE A 225 -20.63 -0.64 15.08
C ILE A 225 -21.43 0.42 15.84
N GLY A 226 -21.94 0.09 17.03
CA GLY A 226 -22.76 1.01 17.84
C GLY A 226 -24.02 1.54 17.12
N GLY A 227 -24.57 0.78 16.16
CA GLY A 227 -25.68 1.20 15.31
C GLY A 227 -25.33 2.13 14.15
N ARG A 228 -24.09 2.64 14.05
CA ARG A 228 -23.61 3.39 12.88
C ARG A 228 -23.10 2.45 11.80
N GLU A 229 -23.34 2.80 10.54
CA GLU A 229 -22.68 2.15 9.41
C GLU A 229 -21.44 2.93 9.00
N VAL A 230 -20.29 2.24 8.95
CA VAL A 230 -19.00 2.79 8.54
C VAL A 230 -18.50 1.97 7.37
N ASP A 231 -18.22 2.62 6.22
CA ASP A 231 -17.51 1.98 5.13
C ASP A 231 -16.01 2.20 5.33
N VAL A 232 -15.22 1.14 5.34
CA VAL A 232 -13.78 1.19 5.57
C VAL A 232 -13.07 0.88 4.26
N ARG A 233 -12.35 1.86 3.71
CA ARG A 233 -11.44 1.60 2.58
C ARG A 233 -10.12 1.06 3.11
N VAL A 234 -9.69 -0.06 2.56
CA VAL A 234 -8.49 -0.79 2.98
C VAL A 234 -7.45 -0.67 1.89
N SER A 235 -6.22 -0.32 2.26
CA SER A 235 -5.06 -0.36 1.37
C SER A 235 -3.92 -1.11 2.06
N THR A 236 -3.37 -2.14 1.42
CA THR A 236 -2.21 -2.90 1.88
C THR A 236 -1.05 -2.67 0.90
N MET A 237 0.10 -2.20 1.40
CA MET A 237 1.28 -1.89 0.58
C MET A 237 2.53 -2.65 1.06
N PRO A 238 3.32 -3.26 0.16
CA PRO A 238 4.59 -3.89 0.50
C PRO A 238 5.57 -2.90 1.14
N ALA A 239 6.34 -3.37 2.11
CA ALA A 239 7.36 -2.59 2.81
C ALA A 239 8.61 -3.45 3.11
N SER A 240 9.69 -2.81 3.58
CA SER A 240 10.98 -3.46 3.88
C SER A 240 10.91 -4.59 4.92
N SER A 241 9.84 -4.62 5.73
CA SER A 241 9.73 -5.47 6.92
C SER A 241 8.37 -6.16 7.01
N GLY A 242 7.67 -6.33 5.88
CA GLY A 242 6.32 -6.93 5.81
C GLY A 242 5.39 -6.08 4.95
N GLU A 243 4.13 -6.01 5.31
CA GLU A 243 3.16 -5.10 4.69
C GLU A 243 2.80 -3.96 5.65
N ARG A 244 2.43 -2.81 5.09
CA ARG A 244 1.83 -1.67 5.80
C ARG A 244 0.36 -1.59 5.40
N VAL A 245 -0.52 -1.37 6.36
CA VAL A 245 -1.96 -1.31 6.13
C VAL A 245 -2.51 0.05 6.54
N VAL A 246 -3.40 0.60 5.73
CA VAL A 246 -4.18 1.80 6.04
C VAL A 246 -5.66 1.48 5.89
N LEU A 247 -6.42 1.77 6.95
CA LEU A 247 -7.88 1.63 7.00
C LEU A 247 -8.48 3.03 7.11
N ARG A 248 -9.04 3.57 6.03
CA ARG A 248 -9.74 4.86 6.06
C ARG A 248 -11.20 4.65 6.45
N LEU A 249 -11.62 5.28 7.54
CA LEU A 249 -12.98 5.19 8.07
C LEU A 249 -13.87 6.26 7.43
N LEU A 250 -15.00 5.84 6.83
CA LEU A 250 -16.00 6.73 6.24
C LEU A 250 -17.36 6.48 6.91
N ASP A 251 -17.79 7.41 7.76
CA ASP A 251 -19.11 7.35 8.42
C ASP A 251 -20.22 7.67 7.40
N LYS A 252 -21.11 6.70 7.13
CA LYS A 252 -22.22 6.90 6.18
C LYS A 252 -23.26 7.91 6.68
N GLN A 253 -23.32 8.18 7.99
CA GLN A 253 -24.25 9.14 8.57
C GLN A 253 -23.78 10.60 8.42
N ALA A 254 -22.55 10.83 7.93
CA ALA A 254 -22.03 12.17 7.62
C ALA A 254 -22.86 12.90 6.53
N GLY A 255 -23.71 12.21 5.77
CA GLY A 255 -24.56 12.77 4.71
C GLY A 255 -25.61 13.81 5.13
N ARG A 256 -25.64 14.25 6.40
CA ARG A 256 -26.35 15.47 6.85
C ARG A 256 -25.42 16.67 6.94
N LEU A 257 -24.61 16.88 5.89
CA LEU A 257 -23.87 18.13 5.74
C LEU A 257 -24.84 19.29 5.50
N ARG A 258 -24.53 20.41 6.13
CA ARG A 258 -25.31 21.65 6.14
C ARG A 258 -24.34 22.82 6.17
N LEU A 259 -24.60 23.88 5.41
CA LEU A 259 -23.68 25.01 5.30
C LEU A 259 -23.47 25.70 6.66
N GLU A 260 -24.49 25.77 7.51
CA GLU A 260 -24.41 26.35 8.85
C GLU A 260 -23.40 25.59 9.75
N ASN A 261 -23.29 24.27 9.57
CA ASN A 261 -22.42 23.41 10.37
C ASN A 261 -20.94 23.47 9.97
N LEU A 262 -20.60 24.15 8.88
CA LEU A 262 -19.19 24.36 8.46
C LEU A 262 -18.45 25.34 9.38
N GLY A 263 -19.18 26.15 10.15
CA GLY A 263 -18.62 27.14 11.07
C GLY A 263 -18.15 28.43 10.40
N MET A 264 -18.69 28.79 9.24
CA MET A 264 -18.50 30.11 8.62
C MET A 264 -19.13 31.20 9.48
N ALA A 265 -18.60 32.43 9.41
CA ALA A 265 -19.28 33.59 10.00
C ALA A 265 -20.63 33.82 9.30
N ALA A 266 -21.65 34.27 10.05
CA ALA A 266 -23.02 34.39 9.53
C ALA A 266 -23.18 35.34 8.32
N GLU A 267 -22.23 36.25 8.10
CA GLU A 267 -22.17 37.10 6.91
C GLU A 267 -21.55 36.36 5.71
N GLN A 268 -20.40 35.70 5.91
CA GLN A 268 -19.77 34.85 4.88
C GLN A 268 -20.70 33.72 4.42
N LEU A 269 -21.46 33.12 5.34
CA LEU A 269 -22.45 32.09 5.06
C LEU A 269 -23.54 32.58 4.09
N LYS A 270 -24.10 33.77 4.34
CA LYS A 270 -25.10 34.39 3.44
C LYS A 270 -24.51 34.71 2.07
N ILE A 271 -23.25 35.18 2.03
CA ILE A 271 -22.53 35.44 0.78
C ILE A 271 -22.35 34.12 0.01
N LEU A 272 -21.92 33.03 0.66
CA LEU A 272 -21.81 31.72 0.02
C LEU A 272 -23.15 31.21 -0.50
N GLN A 273 -24.22 31.29 0.31
CA GLN A 273 -25.58 30.94 -0.12
C GLN A 273 -25.98 31.74 -1.38
N SER A 274 -25.66 33.02 -1.46
CA SER A 274 -25.93 33.87 -2.63
C SER A 274 -25.06 33.58 -3.88
N VAL A 275 -23.93 32.87 -3.71
CA VAL A 275 -23.11 32.37 -4.82
C VAL A 275 -23.60 31.00 -5.28
N VAL A 276 -23.95 30.11 -4.35
CA VAL A 276 -24.45 28.76 -4.61
C VAL A 276 -25.85 28.77 -5.26
N HIS A 277 -26.68 29.78 -5.00
CA HIS A 277 -27.97 29.97 -5.65
C HIS A 277 -27.92 30.79 -6.96
N LYS A 278 -26.74 30.99 -7.57
CA LYS A 278 -26.67 31.61 -8.90
C LYS A 278 -27.16 30.64 -9.97
N PRO A 279 -27.91 31.11 -10.99
CA PRO A 279 -28.41 30.24 -12.05
C PRO A 279 -27.29 29.66 -12.91
N HIS A 280 -26.18 30.40 -13.10
CA HIS A 280 -25.04 29.94 -13.87
C HIS A 280 -23.72 30.60 -13.41
N GLY A 281 -22.60 30.03 -13.87
CA GLY A 281 -21.25 30.49 -13.55
C GLY A 281 -20.36 29.40 -12.93
N ILE A 282 -19.07 29.69 -12.72
CA ILE A 282 -18.14 28.78 -12.03
C ILE A 282 -17.92 29.23 -10.59
N PHE A 283 -18.12 28.31 -9.64
CA PHE A 283 -17.72 28.44 -8.25
C PHE A 283 -16.58 27.45 -7.92
N LEU A 284 -15.46 27.97 -7.43
CA LEU A 284 -14.26 27.17 -7.11
C LEU A 284 -14.00 27.12 -5.60
N VAL A 285 -13.86 25.91 -5.05
CA VAL A 285 -13.36 25.70 -3.68
C VAL A 285 -11.89 25.28 -3.74
N THR A 286 -11.00 25.97 -3.03
CA THR A 286 -9.55 25.75 -3.15
C THR A 286 -8.83 25.59 -1.80
N GLY A 287 -7.67 24.95 -1.84
CA GLY A 287 -6.87 24.56 -0.68
C GLY A 287 -6.18 23.20 -0.89
N PRO A 288 -5.24 22.81 0.00
CA PRO A 288 -4.51 21.55 -0.09
C PRO A 288 -5.40 20.33 0.22
N THR A 289 -4.85 19.12 0.04
CA THR A 289 -5.46 17.87 0.51
C THR A 289 -5.84 17.94 1.99
N GLY A 290 -7.02 17.44 2.35
CA GLY A 290 -7.50 17.45 3.74
C GLY A 290 -8.04 18.80 4.26
N SER A 291 -8.06 19.86 3.45
CA SER A 291 -8.66 21.16 3.81
C SER A 291 -10.18 21.17 3.91
N GLY A 292 -10.87 20.09 3.52
CA GLY A 292 -12.33 19.95 3.60
C GLY A 292 -13.10 20.43 2.37
N LYS A 293 -12.44 20.63 1.21
CA LYS A 293 -13.06 21.11 -0.03
C LYS A 293 -14.33 20.33 -0.41
N THR A 294 -14.22 19.00 -0.45
CA THR A 294 -15.33 18.09 -0.81
C THR A 294 -16.50 18.20 0.17
N THR A 295 -16.22 18.34 1.47
CA THR A 295 -17.23 18.57 2.51
C THR A 295 -18.01 19.86 2.26
N THR A 296 -17.32 20.95 1.91
CA THR A 296 -17.96 22.23 1.61
C THR A 296 -18.73 22.21 0.29
N LEU A 297 -18.21 21.56 -0.76
CA LEU A 297 -18.96 21.35 -2.00
C LEU A 297 -20.23 20.53 -1.77
N TYR A 298 -20.14 19.37 -1.13
CA TYR A 298 -21.30 18.52 -0.85
C TYR A 298 -22.32 19.22 0.07
N ALA A 299 -21.87 20.01 1.06
CA ALA A 299 -22.76 20.85 1.87
C ALA A 299 -23.49 21.91 1.01
N SER A 300 -22.80 22.46 0.01
CA SER A 300 -23.38 23.41 -0.95
C SER A 300 -24.37 22.74 -1.92
N LEU A 301 -24.11 21.49 -2.32
CA LEU A 301 -25.05 20.68 -3.10
C LEU A 301 -26.27 20.25 -2.29
N ALA A 302 -26.12 20.00 -0.98
CA ALA A 302 -27.20 19.62 -0.07
C ALA A 302 -28.10 20.80 0.36
N GLU A 303 -27.61 22.04 0.22
CA GLU A 303 -28.42 23.26 0.31
C GLU A 303 -29.41 23.38 -0.86
N LEU A 304 -29.03 22.89 -2.04
CA LEU A 304 -29.81 22.98 -3.27
C LEU A 304 -30.91 21.91 -3.31
N SER A 305 -32.12 22.33 -3.70
CA SER A 305 -33.29 21.46 -3.75
C SER A 305 -33.24 20.49 -4.94
N ALA A 306 -32.66 19.32 -4.72
CA ALA A 306 -32.64 18.19 -5.68
C ALA A 306 -34.03 17.62 -6.05
N GLN A 307 -35.12 18.16 -5.48
CA GLN A 307 -36.50 17.87 -5.91
C GLN A 307 -36.97 18.77 -7.07
N THR A 308 -36.25 19.86 -7.34
CA THR A 308 -36.64 20.93 -8.28
C THR A 308 -35.50 21.39 -9.19
N ILE A 309 -34.31 20.81 -9.04
CA ILE A 309 -33.07 21.17 -9.71
C ILE A 309 -32.36 19.85 -10.06
N ASN A 310 -31.94 19.66 -11.31
CA ASN A 310 -31.18 18.49 -11.74
C ASN A 310 -29.69 18.69 -11.45
N ILE A 311 -29.17 17.94 -10.47
CA ILE A 311 -27.81 18.07 -9.95
C ILE A 311 -27.02 16.79 -10.28
N LEU A 312 -25.95 16.92 -11.09
CA LEU A 312 -25.14 15.79 -11.56
C LEU A 312 -23.65 16.01 -11.24
N THR A 313 -22.88 14.95 -10.96
CA THR A 313 -21.46 15.07 -10.56
C THR A 313 -20.51 14.13 -11.30
N VAL A 314 -19.22 14.51 -11.44
CA VAL A 314 -18.10 13.64 -11.85
C VAL A 314 -17.02 13.64 -10.77
N GLU A 315 -16.68 12.47 -10.22
CA GLU A 315 -15.83 12.36 -9.02
C GLU A 315 -14.81 11.20 -9.07
N ASP A 316 -13.68 11.35 -8.39
CA ASP A 316 -12.53 10.41 -8.42
C ASP A 316 -11.95 10.18 -7.01
N PRO A 317 -12.53 9.26 -6.19
CA PRO A 317 -13.82 8.57 -6.35
C PRO A 317 -14.99 9.38 -5.76
N ILE A 318 -16.20 8.82 -5.83
CA ILE A 318 -17.34 9.31 -5.03
C ILE A 318 -17.08 9.00 -3.55
N GLU A 319 -17.13 10.01 -2.69
CA GLU A 319 -16.82 9.85 -1.26
C GLU A 319 -18.02 9.32 -0.46
N TYR A 320 -19.22 9.85 -0.69
CA TYR A 320 -20.48 9.40 -0.08
C TYR A 320 -21.65 9.66 -1.04
N ASN A 321 -22.73 8.90 -0.87
CA ASN A 321 -23.91 9.00 -1.73
C ASN A 321 -24.83 10.14 -1.24
N LEU A 322 -25.08 11.14 -2.09
CA LEU A 322 -26.05 12.21 -1.84
C LEU A 322 -27.41 11.84 -2.42
N ALA A 323 -28.41 11.69 -1.54
CA ALA A 323 -29.76 11.32 -1.95
C ALA A 323 -30.39 12.39 -2.87
N GLY A 324 -30.78 11.97 -4.08
CA GLY A 324 -31.37 12.84 -5.11
C GLY A 324 -30.37 13.42 -6.12
N ILE A 325 -29.06 13.17 -5.97
CA ILE A 325 -28.02 13.73 -6.84
C ILE A 325 -27.39 12.63 -7.71
N GLY A 326 -27.27 12.89 -9.02
CA GLY A 326 -26.78 11.91 -9.99
C GLY A 326 -25.25 11.88 -10.05
N GLN A 327 -24.63 11.16 -9.12
CA GLN A 327 -23.17 11.09 -9.02
C GLN A 327 -22.54 10.05 -9.95
N THR A 328 -21.59 10.47 -10.79
CA THR A 328 -20.82 9.62 -11.72
C THR A 328 -19.38 9.52 -11.24
N GLN A 329 -18.82 8.30 -11.20
CA GLN A 329 -17.42 8.11 -10.87
C GLN A 329 -16.53 8.02 -12.12
N VAL A 330 -15.35 8.63 -12.05
CA VAL A 330 -14.23 8.40 -12.97
C VAL A 330 -13.87 6.90 -12.98
N ASN A 331 -13.59 6.37 -14.17
CA ASN A 331 -13.22 4.97 -14.38
C ASN A 331 -12.26 4.85 -15.57
N THR A 332 -10.96 4.90 -15.26
CA THR A 332 -9.86 4.81 -16.24
C THR A 332 -9.87 3.50 -17.04
N LYS A 333 -10.36 2.38 -16.46
CA LYS A 333 -10.48 1.09 -17.18
C LYS A 333 -11.56 1.10 -18.27
N ALA A 334 -12.53 2.01 -18.18
CA ALA A 334 -13.58 2.24 -19.17
C ALA A 334 -13.35 3.53 -19.99
N ASP A 335 -12.16 4.14 -19.87
CA ASP A 335 -11.82 5.44 -20.47
C ASP A 335 -12.81 6.57 -20.09
N MET A 336 -13.39 6.50 -18.89
CA MET A 336 -14.28 7.53 -18.34
C MET A 336 -13.46 8.54 -17.52
N THR A 337 -12.91 9.55 -18.19
CA THR A 337 -12.16 10.68 -17.59
C THR A 337 -13.09 11.79 -17.08
N PHE A 338 -12.55 12.78 -16.34
CA PHE A 338 -13.30 13.98 -15.95
C PHE A 338 -13.92 14.70 -17.15
N ALA A 339 -13.10 15.07 -18.15
CA ALA A 339 -13.57 15.71 -19.38
C ALA A 339 -14.64 14.89 -20.13
N ARG A 340 -14.51 13.56 -20.22
CA ARG A 340 -15.51 12.70 -20.88
C ARG A 340 -16.80 12.60 -20.08
N GLY A 341 -16.73 12.43 -18.76
CA GLY A 341 -17.88 12.39 -17.87
C GLY A 341 -18.64 13.71 -17.86
N LEU A 342 -17.92 14.84 -17.82
CA LEU A 342 -18.50 16.18 -17.86
C LEU A 342 -19.23 16.42 -19.19
N ARG A 343 -18.61 16.09 -20.33
CA ARG A 343 -19.30 16.12 -21.64
C ARG A 343 -20.51 15.18 -21.71
N ALA A 344 -20.57 14.11 -20.92
CA ALA A 344 -21.73 13.24 -20.86
C ALA A 344 -22.87 13.86 -20.03
N ILE A 345 -22.54 14.44 -18.87
CA ILE A 345 -23.48 15.14 -17.99
C ILE A 345 -24.15 16.33 -18.70
N LEU A 346 -23.43 17.10 -19.50
CA LEU A 346 -23.99 18.21 -20.30
C LEU A 346 -24.96 17.75 -21.43
N ARG A 347 -25.24 16.45 -21.54
CA ARG A 347 -26.31 15.87 -22.38
C ARG A 347 -27.38 15.16 -21.55
N GLN A 348 -27.47 15.44 -20.25
CA GLN A 348 -28.45 14.88 -19.31
C GLN A 348 -29.32 15.98 -18.67
N ASP A 349 -29.42 17.14 -19.33
CA ASP A 349 -30.25 18.30 -18.93
C ASP A 349 -30.01 18.81 -17.48
N PRO A 350 -28.75 18.98 -17.01
CA PRO A 350 -28.48 19.45 -15.66
C PRO A 350 -28.72 20.96 -15.52
N ASP A 351 -29.13 21.40 -14.33
CA ASP A 351 -29.03 22.80 -13.91
C ASP A 351 -27.65 23.06 -13.26
N VAL A 352 -27.20 22.10 -12.45
CA VAL A 352 -26.00 22.21 -11.60
C VAL A 352 -25.08 21.02 -11.82
N VAL A 353 -23.80 21.32 -12.07
CA VAL A 353 -22.77 20.31 -12.37
C VAL A 353 -21.61 20.44 -11.41
N MET A 354 -21.29 19.36 -10.69
CA MET A 354 -20.10 19.31 -9.83
C MET A 354 -18.99 18.45 -10.46
N VAL A 355 -17.79 19.03 -10.59
CA VAL A 355 -16.59 18.34 -11.08
C VAL A 355 -15.61 18.27 -9.93
N GLY A 356 -15.22 17.06 -9.49
CA GLY A 356 -14.43 16.88 -8.26
C GLY A 356 -13.18 17.76 -8.19
N GLU A 357 -12.47 17.92 -9.31
CA GLU A 357 -11.39 18.88 -9.48
C GLU A 357 -11.12 19.17 -10.97
N ILE A 358 -10.58 20.35 -11.27
CA ILE A 358 -10.04 20.71 -12.59
C ILE A 358 -8.52 20.53 -12.52
N ARG A 359 -7.98 19.50 -13.21
CA ARG A 359 -6.53 19.22 -13.27
C ARG A 359 -5.86 19.72 -14.56
N ASP A 360 -6.65 19.93 -15.61
CA ASP A 360 -6.22 20.09 -17.00
C ASP A 360 -7.09 21.10 -17.77
N LEU A 361 -6.54 21.61 -18.89
CA LEU A 361 -7.20 22.60 -19.75
C LEU A 361 -8.50 22.05 -20.35
N GLU A 362 -8.52 20.81 -20.81
CA GLU A 362 -9.69 20.21 -21.45
C GLU A 362 -10.91 20.24 -20.51
N THR A 363 -10.73 19.83 -19.24
CA THR A 363 -11.78 19.89 -18.22
C THR A 363 -12.16 21.34 -17.88
N ALA A 364 -11.20 22.27 -17.86
CA ALA A 364 -11.45 23.70 -17.61
C ALA A 364 -12.28 24.34 -18.73
N GLU A 365 -11.95 24.09 -20.00
CA GLU A 365 -12.69 24.58 -21.17
C GLU A 365 -14.14 24.12 -21.14
N ILE A 366 -14.39 22.84 -20.87
CA ILE A 366 -15.76 22.30 -20.84
C ILE A 366 -16.55 22.90 -19.67
N ALA A 367 -15.93 23.08 -18.50
CA ALA A 367 -16.55 23.75 -17.35
C ALA A 367 -16.93 25.21 -17.67
N ILE A 368 -16.08 25.92 -18.42
CA ILE A 368 -16.35 27.27 -18.91
C ILE A 368 -17.51 27.28 -19.91
N GLN A 369 -17.49 26.42 -20.93
CA GLN A 369 -18.59 26.34 -21.90
C GLN A 369 -19.92 25.98 -21.23
N ALA A 370 -19.93 25.09 -20.22
CA ALA A 370 -21.11 24.82 -19.40
C ALA A 370 -21.61 26.09 -18.68
N SER A 371 -20.71 26.81 -18.00
CA SER A 371 -21.07 28.03 -17.25
C SER A 371 -21.61 29.17 -18.11
N LEU A 372 -21.14 29.27 -19.37
CA LEU A 372 -21.59 30.25 -20.35
C LEU A 372 -22.88 29.83 -21.08
N THR A 373 -23.23 28.54 -21.04
CA THR A 373 -24.49 27.99 -21.61
C THR A 373 -25.63 27.88 -20.60
N GLY A 374 -25.47 28.44 -19.39
CA GLY A 374 -26.54 28.56 -18.39
C GLY A 374 -26.49 27.59 -17.22
N HIS A 375 -25.38 26.86 -17.03
CA HIS A 375 -25.21 25.90 -15.94
C HIS A 375 -24.46 26.52 -14.75
N LEU A 376 -24.79 26.15 -13.51
CA LEU A 376 -23.91 26.41 -12.36
C LEU A 376 -22.87 25.27 -12.26
N VAL A 377 -21.59 25.61 -12.40
CA VAL A 377 -20.49 24.64 -12.32
C VAL A 377 -19.72 24.82 -11.03
N MET A 378 -19.60 23.75 -10.25
CA MET A 378 -18.91 23.74 -8.97
C MET A 378 -17.69 22.83 -9.06
N SER A 379 -16.51 23.28 -8.65
CA SER A 379 -15.31 22.44 -8.70
C SER A 379 -14.26 22.78 -7.65
N THR A 380 -13.18 22.01 -7.61
CA THR A 380 -12.04 22.28 -6.74
C THR A 380 -10.72 22.47 -7.48
N LEU A 381 -9.84 23.25 -6.85
CA LEU A 381 -8.43 23.39 -7.19
C LEU A 381 -7.55 23.16 -5.94
N HIS A 382 -6.24 23.05 -6.14
CA HIS A 382 -5.26 22.86 -5.06
C HIS A 382 -4.32 24.08 -4.93
N THR A 383 -4.87 25.29 -4.88
CA THR A 383 -4.11 26.53 -4.69
C THR A 383 -4.09 26.97 -3.23
N ASN A 384 -3.11 27.80 -2.85
CA ASN A 384 -2.98 28.25 -1.47
C ASN A 384 -3.95 29.39 -1.11
N THR A 385 -4.17 30.33 -2.03
CA THR A 385 -5.00 31.55 -1.92
C THR A 385 -6.24 31.45 -2.82
N ALA A 386 -7.26 32.27 -2.56
CA ALA A 386 -8.44 32.38 -3.43
C ALA A 386 -8.08 33.05 -4.76
N ILE A 387 -7.22 34.07 -4.74
CA ILE A 387 -6.75 34.76 -5.94
C ILE A 387 -5.86 33.86 -6.80
N GLY A 388 -4.98 33.06 -6.19
CA GLY A 388 -4.14 32.10 -6.90
C GLY A 388 -4.93 31.00 -7.64
N ALA A 389 -6.21 30.79 -7.33
CA ALA A 389 -7.10 29.95 -8.16
C ALA A 389 -7.39 30.57 -9.54
N VAL A 390 -7.49 31.91 -9.59
CA VAL A 390 -7.65 32.68 -10.83
C VAL A 390 -6.37 32.61 -11.65
N THR A 391 -5.22 32.88 -11.01
CA THR A 391 -3.89 32.71 -11.60
C THR A 391 -3.73 31.29 -12.17
N ARG A 392 -4.05 30.27 -11.38
CA ARG A 392 -3.94 28.87 -11.78
C ARG A 392 -4.85 28.47 -12.96
N MET A 393 -6.03 29.09 -13.11
CA MET A 393 -6.86 28.85 -14.30
C MET A 393 -6.18 29.41 -15.55
N MET A 394 -5.63 30.63 -15.48
CA MET A 394 -4.87 31.23 -16.58
C MET A 394 -3.59 30.44 -16.89
N ASP A 395 -2.85 29.97 -15.86
CA ASP A 395 -1.66 29.10 -16.01
C ASP A 395 -1.96 27.78 -16.72
N MET A 396 -3.20 27.27 -16.64
CA MET A 396 -3.63 26.07 -17.36
C MET A 396 -3.96 26.35 -18.83
N GLY A 397 -3.96 27.61 -19.28
CA GLY A 397 -4.30 28.02 -20.64
C GLY A 397 -5.72 28.58 -20.81
N VAL A 398 -6.43 28.92 -19.72
CA VAL A 398 -7.75 29.53 -19.81
C VAL A 398 -7.65 31.00 -20.23
N GLU A 399 -8.29 31.34 -21.34
CA GLU A 399 -8.44 32.72 -21.83
C GLU A 399 -9.07 33.65 -20.76
N PRO A 400 -8.39 34.74 -20.34
CA PRO A 400 -8.84 35.58 -19.24
C PRO A 400 -10.21 36.23 -19.44
N PHE A 401 -10.61 36.52 -20.69
CA PHE A 401 -11.96 36.98 -21.03
C PHE A 401 -13.04 35.92 -20.76
N LEU A 402 -12.74 34.63 -20.99
CA LEU A 402 -13.66 33.55 -20.66
C LEU A 402 -13.71 33.34 -19.13
N LEU A 403 -12.59 33.50 -18.43
CA LEU A 403 -12.54 33.40 -16.97
C LEU A 403 -13.33 34.53 -16.28
N SER A 404 -13.17 35.78 -16.73
CA SER A 404 -13.87 36.93 -16.14
C SER A 404 -15.39 36.93 -16.40
N SER A 405 -15.84 36.32 -17.49
CA SER A 405 -17.27 36.17 -17.81
C SER A 405 -17.92 34.94 -17.17
N SER A 406 -17.15 33.89 -16.85
CA SER A 406 -17.66 32.65 -16.24
C SER A 406 -17.58 32.60 -14.71
N LEU A 407 -16.51 33.11 -14.11
CA LEU A 407 -16.24 32.94 -12.67
C LEU A 407 -17.20 33.81 -11.83
N VAL A 408 -17.86 33.19 -10.83
CA VAL A 408 -18.77 33.89 -9.90
C VAL A 408 -18.23 34.00 -8.47
N GLY A 409 -17.32 33.12 -8.07
CA GLY A 409 -16.61 33.23 -6.80
C GLY A 409 -15.59 32.13 -6.55
N VAL A 410 -14.65 32.40 -5.65
CA VAL A 410 -13.65 31.45 -5.16
C VAL A 410 -13.66 31.43 -3.63
N LEU A 411 -13.72 30.23 -3.05
CA LEU A 411 -13.60 29.97 -1.62
C LEU A 411 -12.29 29.25 -1.32
N ALA A 412 -11.31 29.94 -0.75
CA ALA A 412 -10.11 29.29 -0.19
C ALA A 412 -10.38 28.82 1.25
N GLN A 413 -9.88 27.62 1.57
CA GLN A 413 -10.21 26.91 2.80
C GLN A 413 -8.99 26.23 3.45
N ARG A 414 -9.00 26.14 4.78
CA ARG A 414 -8.16 25.26 5.61
C ARG A 414 -9.01 24.69 6.75
N LEU A 415 -8.55 23.65 7.44
CA LEU A 415 -9.12 23.21 8.72
C LEU A 415 -8.15 23.53 9.86
N VAL A 416 -8.65 24.17 10.92
CA VAL A 416 -7.96 24.35 12.21
C VAL A 416 -8.60 23.44 13.25
N ARG A 417 -7.81 22.92 14.19
CA ARG A 417 -8.34 22.11 15.30
C ARG A 417 -9.04 23.02 16.31
N THR A 418 -10.18 22.56 16.82
CA THR A 418 -10.95 23.27 17.85
C THR A 418 -10.41 22.94 19.24
N LEU A 419 -10.33 23.93 20.13
CA LEU A 419 -9.89 23.74 21.51
C LEU A 419 -10.85 22.82 22.26
N CYS A 420 -10.32 21.94 23.12
CA CYS A 420 -11.14 21.13 24.00
C CYS A 420 -11.83 22.01 25.05
N GLU A 421 -13.17 22.01 25.05
CA GLU A 421 -13.96 22.85 25.96
C GLU A 421 -13.78 22.46 27.43
N ASP A 422 -13.53 21.17 27.70
CA ASP A 422 -13.36 20.59 29.03
C ASP A 422 -12.07 21.06 29.74
N CYS A 423 -11.06 21.52 29.00
CA CYS A 423 -9.74 21.85 29.58
C CYS A 423 -9.13 23.19 29.13
N ARG A 424 -9.70 23.91 28.16
CA ARG A 424 -9.17 25.20 27.71
C ARG A 424 -9.10 26.22 28.87
N VAL A 425 -7.93 26.84 29.05
CA VAL A 425 -7.70 27.84 30.11
C VAL A 425 -7.52 29.22 29.51
N GLN A 426 -8.15 30.25 30.11
CA GLN A 426 -7.99 31.64 29.71
C GLN A 426 -6.61 32.19 30.11
N ARG A 427 -5.91 32.85 29.19
CA ARG A 427 -4.66 33.57 29.43
C ARG A 427 -4.70 34.96 28.76
N ALA A 428 -4.08 35.96 29.37
CA ALA A 428 -3.82 37.24 28.70
C ALA A 428 -2.83 37.04 27.52
N ALA A 429 -3.13 37.61 26.35
CA ALA A 429 -2.26 37.54 25.19
C ALA A 429 -0.87 38.15 25.47
N THR A 430 0.18 37.50 24.97
CA THR A 430 1.54 38.06 24.92
C THR A 430 1.63 39.19 23.90
N THR A 431 2.67 40.02 24.00
CA THR A 431 2.93 41.12 23.06
C THR A 431 2.95 40.67 21.60
N ALA A 432 3.48 39.49 21.30
CA ALA A 432 3.53 38.93 19.95
C ALA A 432 2.14 38.46 19.46
N GLU A 433 1.34 37.85 20.33
CA GLU A 433 -0.05 37.46 20.02
C GLU A 433 -0.92 38.71 19.79
N LEU A 434 -0.79 39.75 20.63
CA LEU A 434 -1.45 41.04 20.45
C LEU A 434 -1.09 41.69 19.10
N GLN A 435 0.20 41.74 18.76
CA GLN A 435 0.68 42.28 17.48
C GLN A 435 0.18 41.47 16.27
N PHE A 436 0.09 40.15 16.38
CA PHE A 436 -0.47 39.29 15.32
C PHE A 436 -1.98 39.53 15.12
N LEU A 437 -2.74 39.64 16.22
CA LEU A 437 -4.18 39.86 16.18
C LEU A 437 -4.53 41.28 15.70
N GLY A 438 -3.73 42.28 16.07
CA GLY A 438 -4.01 43.71 15.85
C GLY A 438 -4.73 44.38 17.02
N GLU A 439 -4.88 43.68 18.15
CA GLU A 439 -5.65 44.13 19.32
C GLU A 439 -4.74 44.74 20.41
N PRO A 440 -5.17 45.81 21.11
CA PRO A 440 -4.39 46.41 22.19
C PRO A 440 -4.42 45.56 23.48
N ARG A 441 -5.48 44.76 23.67
CA ARG A 441 -5.64 43.77 24.75
C ARG A 441 -6.57 42.66 24.30
N ALA A 442 -6.19 41.40 24.53
CA ALA A 442 -7.01 40.23 24.26
C ALA A 442 -6.85 39.19 25.39
N VAL A 443 -7.94 38.49 25.71
CA VAL A 443 -7.92 37.24 26.49
C VAL A 443 -8.06 36.10 25.50
N LEU A 444 -7.10 35.19 25.52
CA LEU A 444 -7.03 34.03 24.63
C LEU A 444 -7.22 32.75 25.43
N TYR A 445 -7.39 31.63 24.74
CA TYR A 445 -7.48 30.31 25.35
C TYR A 445 -6.32 29.44 24.91
N GLU A 446 -5.78 28.64 25.84
CA GLU A 446 -4.63 27.78 25.61
C GLU A 446 -4.96 26.29 25.80
N SER A 447 -4.32 25.45 24.98
CA SER A 447 -4.50 24.00 24.96
C SER A 447 -3.65 23.33 26.05
N THR A 448 -4.30 22.85 27.11
CA THR A 448 -3.66 22.21 28.29
C THR A 448 -3.57 20.69 28.16
N GLY A 449 -4.64 20.05 27.70
CA GLY A 449 -4.76 18.59 27.58
C GLY A 449 -5.44 17.93 28.79
N CYS A 450 -6.48 17.14 28.52
CA CYS A 450 -7.19 16.30 29.49
C CYS A 450 -7.58 14.97 28.86
N GLU A 451 -8.08 14.03 29.68
CA GLU A 451 -8.53 12.71 29.24
C GLU A 451 -9.62 12.77 28.15
N ALA A 452 -10.60 13.67 28.29
CA ALA A 452 -11.67 13.90 27.30
C ALA A 452 -11.21 14.43 25.92
N CYS A 453 -9.92 14.77 25.75
CA CYS A 453 -9.28 15.07 24.46
C CYS A 453 -7.99 14.28 24.24
N SER A 454 -7.84 13.14 24.91
CA SER A 454 -6.68 12.24 24.88
C SER A 454 -5.35 12.98 25.06
N HIS A 455 -5.33 13.93 26.01
CA HIS A 455 -4.24 14.85 26.36
C HIS A 455 -3.74 15.77 25.23
N SER A 456 -4.42 15.84 24.09
CA SER A 456 -4.00 16.70 22.97
C SER A 456 -4.30 18.20 23.18
N GLY A 457 -5.30 18.52 24.00
CA GLY A 457 -5.81 19.88 24.22
C GLY A 457 -6.77 20.39 23.13
N TYR A 458 -7.06 19.58 22.11
CA TYR A 458 -7.96 19.89 21.00
C TYR A 458 -8.97 18.76 20.80
N ARG A 459 -10.17 19.08 20.30
CA ARG A 459 -11.23 18.10 20.04
C ARG A 459 -12.08 18.59 18.88
N GLY A 460 -11.97 17.96 17.71
CA GLY A 460 -12.64 18.36 16.48
C GLY A 460 -11.87 19.39 15.64
N ARG A 461 -12.52 19.84 14.56
CA ARG A 461 -12.01 20.84 13.60
C ARG A 461 -13.13 21.79 13.17
N THR A 462 -12.74 23.01 12.81
CA THR A 462 -13.58 23.97 12.06
C THR A 462 -12.81 24.46 10.83
N GLY A 463 -13.50 24.80 9.75
CA GLY A 463 -12.85 25.43 8.61
C GLY A 463 -12.47 26.88 8.90
N ILE A 464 -11.43 27.40 8.28
CA ILE A 464 -11.21 28.85 8.13
C ILE A 464 -11.26 29.22 6.66
N TYR A 465 -11.82 30.39 6.37
CA TYR A 465 -12.38 30.70 5.06
C TYR A 465 -11.97 32.06 4.51
N GLU A 466 -11.81 32.12 3.19
CA GLU A 466 -11.65 33.33 2.40
C GLU A 466 -12.53 33.20 1.16
N LEU A 467 -13.63 33.96 1.13
CA LEU A 467 -14.62 33.95 0.04
C LEU A 467 -14.50 35.23 -0.78
N VAL A 468 -13.93 35.13 -1.97
CA VAL A 468 -13.86 36.22 -2.95
C VAL A 468 -14.99 36.03 -3.95
N VAL A 469 -15.99 36.92 -3.92
CA VAL A 469 -17.05 36.99 -4.94
C VAL A 469 -16.54 37.80 -6.13
N VAL A 470 -16.82 37.37 -7.35
CA VAL A 470 -16.45 38.11 -8.55
C VAL A 470 -17.47 39.22 -8.81
N ASP A 471 -17.12 40.44 -8.43
CA ASP A 471 -17.80 41.68 -8.86
C ASP A 471 -17.20 42.21 -10.18
N ASP A 472 -17.80 43.27 -10.74
CA ASP A 472 -17.40 43.82 -12.04
C ASP A 472 -15.99 44.43 -12.04
N THR A 473 -15.47 44.84 -10.87
CA THR A 473 -14.08 45.30 -10.77
C THR A 473 -13.14 44.10 -10.88
N ILE A 474 -13.44 43.00 -10.18
CA ILE A 474 -12.67 41.76 -10.31
C ILE A 474 -12.77 41.20 -11.73
N ARG A 475 -13.95 41.27 -12.40
CA ARG A 475 -14.07 40.91 -13.83
C ARG A 475 -13.12 41.70 -14.71
N GLN A 476 -13.09 43.02 -14.55
CA GLN A 476 -12.19 43.86 -15.33
C GLN A 476 -10.72 43.54 -15.02
N LEU A 477 -10.33 43.45 -13.75
CA LEU A 477 -8.94 43.18 -13.36
C LEU A 477 -8.44 41.81 -13.86
N ILE A 478 -9.32 40.80 -13.96
CA ILE A 478 -9.01 39.50 -14.59
C ILE A 478 -8.84 39.66 -16.11
N HIS A 479 -9.75 40.39 -16.78
CA HIS A 479 -9.68 40.64 -18.22
C HIS A 479 -8.41 41.41 -18.62
N ASP A 480 -8.06 42.43 -17.84
CA ASP A 480 -6.89 43.30 -18.02
C ASP A 480 -5.56 42.60 -17.57
N GLN A 481 -5.62 41.36 -17.07
CA GLN A 481 -4.48 40.53 -16.64
C GLN A 481 -3.55 41.22 -15.62
N VAL A 482 -4.13 41.90 -14.62
CA VAL A 482 -3.34 42.55 -13.56
C VAL A 482 -2.63 41.52 -12.65
N SER A 483 -1.64 41.96 -11.87
CA SER A 483 -0.90 41.07 -10.99
C SER A 483 -1.78 40.47 -9.87
N GLU A 484 -1.45 39.25 -9.40
CA GLU A 484 -2.11 38.65 -8.21
C GLU A 484 -2.00 39.56 -6.98
N GLN A 485 -0.94 40.37 -6.86
CA GLN A 485 -0.80 41.37 -5.80
C GLN A 485 -1.86 42.48 -5.90
N GLU A 486 -2.17 42.98 -7.09
CA GLU A 486 -3.19 44.02 -7.31
C GLU A 486 -4.61 43.45 -7.18
N LEU A 487 -4.86 42.26 -7.72
CA LEU A 487 -6.14 41.57 -7.61
C LEU A 487 -6.44 41.22 -6.13
N THR A 488 -5.44 40.78 -5.37
CA THR A 488 -5.53 40.62 -3.90
C THR A 488 -5.71 41.97 -3.19
N GLY A 489 -5.02 43.02 -3.64
CA GLY A 489 -5.11 44.38 -3.11
C GLY A 489 -6.48 45.06 -3.30
N TYR A 490 -7.28 44.58 -4.26
CA TYR A 490 -8.70 44.88 -4.37
C TYR A 490 -9.54 43.94 -3.49
N ALA A 491 -9.38 42.62 -3.62
CA ALA A 491 -10.20 41.64 -2.92
C ALA A 491 -10.15 41.78 -1.38
N ARG A 492 -9.03 42.22 -0.80
CA ARG A 492 -8.90 42.51 0.64
C ARG A 492 -9.67 43.75 1.13
N ARG A 493 -10.29 44.51 0.22
CA ARG A 493 -11.21 45.62 0.53
C ARG A 493 -12.68 45.16 0.59
N THR A 494 -13.01 44.07 -0.09
CA THR A 494 -14.38 43.54 -0.23
C THR A 494 -14.60 42.27 0.58
N ALA A 495 -13.55 41.49 0.86
CA ALA A 495 -13.60 40.27 1.67
C ALA A 495 -12.40 40.14 2.64
N PRO A 496 -12.61 39.58 3.86
CA PRO A 496 -11.51 39.23 4.76
C PRO A 496 -10.66 38.10 4.17
N GLY A 497 -9.36 38.12 4.47
CA GLY A 497 -8.46 37.01 4.14
C GLY A 497 -8.60 35.83 5.09
N ILE A 498 -8.09 34.67 4.69
CA ILE A 498 -8.20 33.42 5.47
C ILE A 498 -7.56 33.52 6.87
N ARG A 499 -6.57 34.40 7.03
CA ARG A 499 -5.91 34.67 8.30
C ARG A 499 -6.76 35.57 9.21
N GLU A 500 -7.55 36.48 8.65
CA GLU A 500 -8.43 37.38 9.38
C GLU A 500 -9.62 36.60 9.99
N ASP A 501 -10.21 35.66 9.25
CA ASP A 501 -11.18 34.69 9.81
C ASP A 501 -10.54 33.83 10.92
N GLY A 502 -9.30 33.35 10.71
CA GLY A 502 -8.52 32.66 11.74
C GLY A 502 -8.34 33.49 13.03
N LYS A 503 -7.99 34.78 12.91
CA LYS A 503 -7.88 35.70 14.07
C LYS A 503 -9.21 35.84 14.82
N ALA A 504 -10.32 35.99 14.10
CA ALA A 504 -11.65 36.07 14.71
C ALA A 504 -11.97 34.81 15.55
N LYS A 505 -11.62 33.62 15.05
CA LYS A 505 -11.82 32.36 15.78
C LYS A 505 -10.88 32.17 16.98
N VAL A 506 -9.70 32.77 16.95
CA VAL A 506 -8.80 32.85 18.11
C VAL A 506 -9.38 33.78 19.19
N LEU A 507 -9.88 34.96 18.81
CA LEU A 507 -10.54 35.89 19.74
C LEU A 507 -11.83 35.30 20.33
N ALA A 508 -12.56 34.48 19.56
CA ALA A 508 -13.73 33.74 20.04
C ALA A 508 -13.40 32.52 20.92
N GLY A 509 -12.13 32.19 21.17
CA GLY A 509 -11.74 31.03 21.99
C GLY A 509 -12.04 29.66 21.37
N ILE A 510 -12.18 29.61 20.05
CA ILE A 510 -12.49 28.39 19.27
C ILE A 510 -11.19 27.63 18.92
N THR A 511 -10.10 28.34 18.65
CA THR A 511 -8.80 27.77 18.28
C THR A 511 -7.64 28.64 18.79
N THR A 512 -6.40 28.24 18.51
CA THR A 512 -5.18 28.92 19.00
C THR A 512 -4.42 29.65 17.89
N VAL A 513 -3.59 30.63 18.26
CA VAL A 513 -2.70 31.35 17.33
C VAL A 513 -1.77 30.35 16.60
N GLN A 514 -1.30 29.32 17.33
CA GLN A 514 -0.47 28.25 16.80
C GLN A 514 -1.18 27.46 15.69
N GLU A 515 -2.47 27.14 15.84
CA GLU A 515 -3.25 26.45 14.79
C GLU A 515 -3.47 27.32 13.55
N VAL A 516 -3.83 28.60 13.73
CA VAL A 516 -4.00 29.53 12.59
C VAL A 516 -2.69 29.73 11.84
N LEU A 517 -1.57 29.89 12.55
CA LEU A 517 -0.24 29.98 11.93
C LEU A 517 0.14 28.67 11.24
N ARG A 518 -0.14 27.50 11.83
CA ARG A 518 0.17 26.17 11.25
C ARG A 518 -0.44 25.96 9.86
N VAL A 519 -1.57 26.60 9.54
CA VAL A 519 -2.29 26.39 8.26
C VAL A 519 -2.37 27.63 7.37
N THR A 520 -2.03 28.83 7.88
CA THR A 520 -2.01 30.08 7.10
C THR A 520 -0.61 30.69 6.92
N LEU A 521 0.43 30.11 7.52
CA LEU A 521 1.80 30.32 7.03
C LEU A 521 2.02 29.41 5.82
N GLU A 522 2.63 29.96 4.78
CA GLU A 522 3.29 29.18 3.75
C GLU A 522 4.50 28.46 4.37
N ASP A 523 4.96 27.38 3.73
CA ASP A 523 6.16 26.67 4.17
C ASP A 523 7.31 27.65 4.37
N CYS A 524 7.93 27.65 5.56
CA CYS A 524 8.90 28.67 5.97
C CYS A 524 10.29 28.50 5.32
N VAL A 525 10.31 28.03 4.06
CA VAL A 525 11.47 27.94 3.18
C VAL A 525 11.53 29.23 2.36
N MET A 526 12.01 30.30 2.97
CA MET A 526 12.41 31.50 2.22
C MET A 526 13.78 31.27 1.60
N GLU A 527 13.86 31.34 0.27
CA GLU A 527 15.12 31.34 -0.45
C GLU A 527 15.95 32.58 -0.11
N ALA A 528 17.24 32.35 0.16
CA ALA A 528 18.26 33.37 0.36
C ALA A 528 19.63 32.71 0.21
N ASP A 529 20.56 33.38 -0.47
CA ASP A 529 21.91 32.87 -0.76
C ASP A 529 22.75 32.67 0.52
N SER A 530 22.31 33.21 1.65
CA SER A 530 22.88 32.93 2.95
C SER A 530 21.90 33.06 4.12
N ALA A 531 22.16 32.31 5.19
CA ALA A 531 21.51 32.49 6.49
C ALA A 531 21.78 33.88 7.15
N ARG A 532 22.64 34.73 6.56
CA ARG A 532 22.83 36.14 6.97
C ARG A 532 21.82 37.04 6.27
N GLN A 533 21.66 36.87 4.97
CA GLN A 533 20.69 37.56 4.11
C GLN A 533 19.25 37.26 4.53
N LEU A 534 18.92 35.99 4.81
CA LEU A 534 17.61 35.61 5.35
C LEU A 534 17.29 36.33 6.67
N ARG A 535 18.26 36.43 7.58
CA ARG A 535 18.13 37.19 8.84
C ARG A 535 18.00 38.70 8.62
N GLN A 536 18.45 39.22 7.48
CA GLN A 536 18.25 40.62 7.10
C GLN A 536 16.86 40.84 6.52
N MET A 537 16.47 40.07 5.50
CA MET A 537 15.13 40.09 4.89
C MET A 537 14.01 39.90 5.93
N LEU A 538 14.25 39.09 6.96
CA LEU A 538 13.33 38.95 8.09
C LEU A 538 13.27 40.22 8.95
N ARG A 539 14.41 40.83 9.31
CA ARG A 539 14.45 42.09 10.06
C ARG A 539 13.83 43.25 9.28
N ASP A 540 14.04 43.30 7.97
CA ASP A 540 13.44 44.32 7.09
C ASP A 540 11.91 44.15 7.02
N LYS A 541 11.40 42.91 7.19
CA LYS A 541 9.98 42.58 7.41
C LYS A 541 9.51 42.73 8.88
N GLY A 542 10.34 43.26 9.78
CA GLY A 542 10.01 43.44 11.20
C GLY A 542 10.04 42.16 12.04
N LEU A 543 10.53 41.05 11.52
CA LEU A 543 10.57 39.73 12.16
C LEU A 543 11.96 39.41 12.73
N MET A 544 12.01 38.92 13.96
CA MET A 544 13.26 38.50 14.61
C MET A 544 13.40 36.96 14.59
N PRO A 545 14.28 36.38 13.75
CA PRO A 545 14.47 34.93 13.71
C PRO A 545 15.14 34.39 14.97
N LEU A 546 14.45 33.49 15.67
CA LEU A 546 14.96 32.76 16.83
C LEU A 546 16.00 31.69 16.43
N GLU A 547 15.77 31.02 15.30
CA GLU A 547 16.65 30.00 14.73
C GLU A 547 16.66 30.16 13.20
N VAL A 548 17.78 29.84 12.56
CA VAL A 548 17.87 29.70 11.09
C VAL A 548 18.76 28.51 10.78
N ALA A 549 18.16 27.48 10.20
CA ALA A 549 18.82 26.27 9.72
C ALA A 549 18.46 26.06 8.23
N PRO A 550 19.29 25.34 7.46
CA PRO A 550 18.86 24.82 6.16
C PRO A 550 17.63 23.93 6.34
N ALA A 551 16.70 23.96 5.38
CA ALA A 551 15.45 23.17 5.43
C ALA A 551 15.68 21.64 5.54
N THR A 552 16.92 21.19 5.34
CA THR A 552 17.34 19.78 5.32
C THR A 552 17.81 19.24 6.68
N GLU A 553 18.12 20.07 7.68
CA GLU A 553 18.79 19.62 8.93
C GLU A 553 17.89 19.41 10.15
N ARG A 554 16.56 19.52 10.02
CA ARG A 554 15.64 19.47 11.18
C ARG A 554 15.54 18.12 11.91
N HIS A 555 16.28 17.10 11.48
CA HIS A 555 16.48 15.84 12.20
C HIS A 555 17.96 15.37 12.18
N LYS A 556 18.85 16.08 12.89
CA LYS A 556 20.15 15.49 13.30
C LYS A 556 20.75 16.03 14.61
N ARG A 557 19.99 15.90 15.71
CA ARG A 557 20.55 16.11 17.05
C ARG A 557 21.34 14.86 17.48
N GLN A 558 22.64 15.03 17.71
CA GLN A 558 23.60 14.05 18.28
C GLN A 558 23.75 12.69 17.59
N THR A 559 24.77 12.58 16.72
CA THR A 559 25.79 11.50 16.80
C THR A 559 27.12 12.07 16.31
N ASN A 560 28.18 11.95 17.12
CA ASN A 560 29.55 12.14 16.63
C ASN A 560 29.99 10.87 15.89
N SER A 561 30.17 10.95 14.56
CA SER A 561 30.81 9.89 13.77
C SER A 561 31.64 10.50 12.66
N MET A 562 32.94 10.23 12.66
CA MET A 562 33.89 10.73 11.67
C MET A 562 33.59 10.11 10.29
N GLY A 563 33.05 10.92 9.37
CA GLY A 563 32.48 10.46 8.10
C GLY A 563 33.38 10.71 6.89
N TRP A 564 33.61 9.67 6.09
CA TRP A 564 34.46 9.72 4.90
C TRP A 564 33.74 10.42 3.73
N ASN A 565 34.27 11.56 3.25
CA ASN A 565 33.65 12.35 2.19
C ASN A 565 33.73 11.68 0.80
N PHE A 566 32.79 10.79 0.51
CA PHE A 566 32.51 10.31 -0.85
C PHE A 566 31.78 11.38 -1.67
N SER A 567 32.41 11.88 -2.73
CA SER A 567 31.74 12.72 -3.73
C SER A 567 30.68 11.90 -4.49
N ARG A 568 29.41 12.32 -4.37
CA ARG A 568 28.28 11.58 -4.94
C ARG A 568 28.10 11.89 -6.43
N ARG A 569 28.36 10.88 -7.26
CA ARG A 569 28.17 10.90 -8.71
C ARG A 569 26.68 10.72 -9.08
N MET A 570 26.20 11.41 -10.12
CA MET A 570 24.90 11.09 -10.73
C MET A 570 24.88 9.67 -11.32
N SER A 571 23.76 8.95 -11.19
CA SER A 571 23.63 7.63 -11.84
C SER A 571 23.45 7.73 -13.36
N ALA A 572 23.32 6.59 -14.05
CA ALA A 572 23.01 6.59 -15.48
C ALA A 572 21.62 7.19 -15.77
N LEU A 573 20.60 6.76 -15.02
CA LEU A 573 19.23 7.25 -15.16
C LEU A 573 19.10 8.74 -14.78
N ASP A 574 19.80 9.21 -13.74
CA ASP A 574 19.72 10.61 -13.31
C ASP A 574 20.26 11.58 -14.39
N ARG A 575 21.22 11.12 -15.19
CA ARG A 575 21.77 11.91 -16.30
C ARG A 575 20.86 11.85 -17.53
N VAL A 576 20.23 10.71 -17.82
CA VAL A 576 19.18 10.59 -18.83
C VAL A 576 18.07 11.61 -18.57
N LEU A 577 17.49 11.60 -17.37
CA LEU A 577 16.37 12.47 -17.00
C LEU A 577 16.79 13.95 -17.06
N PHE A 578 17.91 14.30 -16.44
CA PHE A 578 18.48 15.64 -16.51
C PHE A 578 18.65 16.14 -17.94
N THR A 579 19.25 15.35 -18.83
CA THR A 579 19.48 15.75 -20.23
C THR A 579 18.17 15.88 -21.00
N ARG A 580 17.23 14.94 -20.85
CA ARG A 580 15.94 14.98 -21.56
C ARG A 580 15.10 16.16 -21.10
N GLN A 581 14.96 16.39 -19.80
CA GLN A 581 14.19 17.52 -19.25
C GLN A 581 14.82 18.87 -19.66
N LEU A 582 16.16 18.99 -19.58
CA LEU A 582 16.86 20.20 -20.01
C LEU A 582 16.70 20.46 -21.52
N ALA A 583 16.71 19.42 -22.35
CA ALA A 583 16.43 19.51 -23.79
C ALA A 583 15.02 20.04 -24.05
N THR A 584 13.99 19.44 -23.43
CA THR A 584 12.58 19.84 -23.60
C THR A 584 12.34 21.29 -23.19
N LEU A 585 12.94 21.75 -22.09
CA LEU A 585 12.78 23.11 -21.59
C LEU A 585 13.48 24.14 -22.49
N ILE A 586 14.71 23.87 -22.94
CA ILE A 586 15.44 24.77 -23.85
C ILE A 586 14.79 24.78 -25.25
N ALA A 587 14.27 23.64 -25.73
CA ALA A 587 13.46 23.58 -26.96
C ALA A 587 12.14 24.37 -26.84
N SER A 588 11.61 24.53 -25.61
CA SER A 588 10.48 25.40 -25.30
C SER A 588 10.86 26.89 -25.20
N SER A 589 12.08 27.26 -25.64
CA SER A 589 12.68 28.61 -25.55
C SER A 589 12.85 29.14 -24.12
N LEU A 590 12.86 28.27 -23.10
CA LEU A 590 13.08 28.68 -21.72
C LEU A 590 14.59 28.99 -21.49
N PRO A 591 14.94 30.08 -20.78
CA PRO A 591 16.33 30.39 -20.43
C PRO A 591 17.04 29.24 -19.70
N ILE A 592 18.35 29.08 -19.94
CA ILE A 592 19.13 27.92 -19.45
C ILE A 592 19.14 27.87 -17.91
N GLU A 593 19.24 29.02 -17.27
CA GLU A 593 19.24 29.20 -15.81
C GLU A 593 17.87 28.91 -15.16
N GLU A 594 16.77 29.14 -15.87
CA GLU A 594 15.41 28.77 -15.45
C GLU A 594 15.17 27.28 -15.68
N ALA A 595 15.57 26.76 -16.84
CA ALA A 595 15.50 25.34 -17.17
C ALA A 595 16.29 24.49 -16.17
N LEU A 596 17.54 24.87 -15.83
CA LEU A 596 18.32 24.22 -14.77
C LEU A 596 17.62 24.30 -13.39
N SER A 597 16.93 25.40 -13.10
CA SER A 597 16.16 25.55 -11.85
C SER A 597 14.98 24.57 -11.80
N ALA A 598 14.20 24.49 -12.87
CA ALA A 598 13.06 23.58 -12.98
C ALA A 598 13.49 22.10 -12.90
N VAL A 599 14.57 21.71 -13.58
CA VAL A 599 15.12 20.34 -13.49
C VAL A 599 15.64 20.03 -12.08
N ALA A 600 16.26 21.00 -11.39
CA ALA A 600 16.68 20.84 -10.00
C ALA A 600 15.49 20.67 -9.04
N GLN A 601 14.38 21.38 -9.25
CA GLN A 601 13.16 21.27 -8.44
C GLN A 601 12.41 19.96 -8.68
N GLN A 602 12.36 19.46 -9.92
CA GLN A 602 11.75 18.16 -10.28
C GLN A 602 12.58 16.94 -9.80
N THR A 603 13.79 17.14 -9.30
CA THR A 603 14.71 16.05 -8.93
C THR A 603 14.58 15.66 -7.45
N GLU A 604 13.87 14.56 -7.16
CA GLU A 604 13.72 13.97 -5.81
C GLU A 604 15.08 13.75 -5.09
N LYS A 605 16.12 13.41 -5.85
CA LYS A 605 17.46 13.14 -5.32
C LYS A 605 18.16 14.44 -4.97
N GLN A 606 18.01 14.86 -3.72
CA GLN A 606 18.65 16.05 -3.12
C GLN A 606 20.13 16.28 -3.50
N HIS A 607 20.94 15.22 -3.63
CA HIS A 607 22.35 15.34 -4.03
C HIS A 607 22.57 15.59 -5.54
N VAL A 608 21.61 15.23 -6.38
CA VAL A 608 21.59 15.55 -7.81
C VAL A 608 21.02 16.96 -8.01
N SER A 609 19.93 17.31 -7.31
CA SER A 609 19.38 18.67 -7.27
C SER A 609 20.45 19.70 -6.87
N ALA A 610 21.20 19.45 -5.80
CA ALA A 610 22.32 20.29 -5.38
C ALA A 610 23.45 20.42 -6.42
N LEU A 611 23.70 19.38 -7.22
CA LEU A 611 24.68 19.41 -8.31
C LEU A 611 24.19 20.29 -9.46
N ILE A 612 22.90 20.17 -9.83
CA ILE A 612 22.27 20.99 -10.87
C ILE A 612 22.24 22.47 -10.47
N LEU A 613 21.93 22.78 -9.20
CA LEU A 613 22.02 24.14 -8.67
C LEU A 613 23.45 24.69 -8.68
N GLY A 614 24.47 23.84 -8.48
CA GLY A 614 25.87 24.21 -8.66
C GLY A 614 26.22 24.60 -10.09
N ILE A 615 25.70 23.86 -11.09
CA ILE A 615 25.82 24.22 -12.52
C ILE A 615 25.10 25.55 -12.79
N ARG A 616 23.89 25.74 -12.26
CA ARG A 616 23.10 26.98 -12.39
C ARG A 616 23.85 28.20 -11.85
N SER A 617 24.50 28.08 -10.68
CA SER A 617 25.35 29.15 -10.12
C SER A 617 26.40 29.59 -11.13
N LYS A 618 27.12 28.63 -11.74
CA LYS A 618 28.18 28.93 -12.72
C LYS A 618 27.66 29.60 -13.99
N VAL A 619 26.49 29.19 -14.48
CA VAL A 619 25.84 29.85 -15.63
C VAL A 619 25.43 31.30 -15.27
N LEU A 620 24.90 31.54 -14.06
CA LEU A 620 24.58 32.88 -13.56
C LEU A 620 25.84 33.75 -13.29
N GLU A 621 26.97 33.13 -12.94
CA GLU A 621 28.29 33.76 -12.84
C GLU A 621 28.89 34.13 -14.23
N GLY A 622 28.20 33.81 -15.33
CA GLY A 622 28.62 34.11 -16.70
C GLY A 622 29.52 33.05 -17.35
N HIS A 623 29.64 31.87 -16.75
CA HIS A 623 30.32 30.74 -17.38
C HIS A 623 29.40 30.02 -18.38
N SER A 624 29.96 29.51 -19.47
CA SER A 624 29.22 28.68 -20.43
C SER A 624 28.67 27.41 -19.74
N LEU A 625 27.50 26.93 -20.16
CA LEU A 625 26.91 25.67 -19.70
C LEU A 625 27.90 24.52 -19.88
N ALA A 626 28.55 24.44 -21.05
CA ALA A 626 29.58 23.43 -21.31
C ALA A 626 30.79 23.54 -20.36
N SER A 627 31.22 24.76 -20.00
CA SER A 627 32.30 24.95 -19.04
C SER A 627 31.87 24.54 -17.62
N SER A 628 30.66 24.89 -17.21
CA SER A 628 30.06 24.56 -15.91
C SER A 628 29.90 23.04 -15.72
N LEU A 629 29.52 22.32 -16.78
CA LEU A 629 29.43 20.85 -16.79
C LEU A 629 30.80 20.16 -16.64
N ARG A 630 31.91 20.79 -17.08
CA ARG A 630 33.27 20.20 -16.98
C ARG A 630 33.79 20.11 -15.55
N GLU A 631 33.31 20.93 -14.61
CA GLU A 631 33.68 20.78 -13.19
C GLU A 631 33.22 19.41 -12.64
N TYR A 632 32.13 18.86 -13.19
CA TYR A 632 31.50 17.61 -12.75
C TYR A 632 31.88 16.41 -13.66
N THR A 633 33.17 16.27 -14.01
CA THR A 633 33.73 15.18 -14.86
C THR A 633 33.33 13.75 -14.49
N ASN A 634 33.00 13.50 -13.21
CA ASN A 634 32.50 12.20 -12.79
C ASN A 634 31.08 11.94 -13.34
N SER A 635 30.22 12.95 -13.35
CA SER A 635 28.85 12.86 -13.89
C SER A 635 28.85 12.96 -15.42
N PHE A 636 29.41 14.03 -15.99
CA PHE A 636 29.35 14.30 -17.44
C PHE A 636 30.62 13.83 -18.15
N SER A 637 30.46 13.18 -19.31
CA SER A 637 31.59 12.72 -20.12
C SER A 637 32.18 13.86 -20.93
N GLN A 638 33.44 13.70 -21.36
CA GLN A 638 34.09 14.66 -22.26
C GLN A 638 33.28 14.86 -23.56
N LEU A 639 32.69 13.79 -24.12
CA LEU A 639 31.73 13.88 -25.23
C LEU A 639 30.58 14.82 -24.89
N TYR A 640 29.90 14.60 -23.76
CA TYR A 640 28.75 15.41 -23.35
C TYR A 640 29.11 16.90 -23.29
N CYS A 641 30.23 17.23 -22.64
CA CYS A 641 30.68 18.62 -22.49
C CYS A 641 31.26 19.22 -23.79
N SER A 642 31.72 18.42 -24.75
CA SER A 642 32.15 18.90 -26.07
C SER A 642 30.96 19.10 -27.03
N SER A 643 29.99 18.18 -27.02
CA SER A 643 28.73 18.35 -27.77
C SER A 643 27.96 19.56 -27.27
N VAL A 644 27.76 19.72 -25.95
CA VAL A 644 27.11 20.91 -25.39
C VAL A 644 27.87 22.19 -25.75
N ALA A 645 29.21 22.19 -25.75
CA ALA A 645 30.00 23.36 -26.20
C ALA A 645 29.74 23.71 -27.67
N ALA A 646 29.66 22.72 -28.54
CA ALA A 646 29.35 22.92 -29.94
C ALA A 646 27.94 23.52 -30.13
N GLY A 647 26.92 22.96 -29.47
CA GLY A 647 25.55 23.47 -29.56
C GLY A 647 25.36 24.86 -28.94
N GLU A 648 26.07 25.14 -27.84
CA GLU A 648 26.13 26.46 -27.20
C GLU A 648 26.83 27.50 -28.10
N GLN A 649 27.87 27.11 -28.83
CA GLN A 649 28.58 27.99 -29.77
C GLN A 649 27.86 28.17 -31.12
N SER A 650 27.14 27.16 -31.63
CA SER A 650 26.43 27.22 -32.91
C SER A 650 24.97 27.67 -32.81
N GLY A 651 24.43 27.79 -31.59
CA GLY A 651 23.05 28.23 -31.33
C GLY A 651 21.99 27.12 -31.43
N TYR A 652 22.40 25.86 -31.59
CA TYR A 652 21.52 24.68 -31.72
C TYR A 652 21.59 23.76 -30.48
N LEU A 653 21.65 24.37 -29.30
CA LEU A 653 21.78 23.68 -28.01
C LEU A 653 20.58 22.76 -27.71
N ASP A 654 19.38 23.15 -28.15
CA ASP A 654 18.15 22.36 -28.13
C ASP A 654 18.34 20.99 -28.79
N ARG A 655 18.72 20.97 -30.06
CA ARG A 655 18.91 19.75 -30.89
C ARG A 655 20.06 18.92 -30.38
N VAL A 656 21.13 19.57 -29.89
CA VAL A 656 22.28 18.88 -29.30
C VAL A 656 21.90 18.16 -28.02
N LEU A 657 21.14 18.79 -27.12
CA LEU A 657 20.67 18.15 -25.89
C LEU A 657 19.64 17.05 -26.16
N GLU A 658 18.75 17.22 -27.14
CA GLU A 658 17.82 16.18 -27.57
C GLU A 658 18.56 14.94 -28.10
N ASN A 659 19.53 15.12 -29.01
CA ASN A 659 20.36 14.03 -29.52
C ASN A 659 21.23 13.38 -28.43
N LEU A 660 21.68 14.14 -27.42
CA LEU A 660 22.39 13.59 -26.26
C LEU A 660 21.44 12.79 -25.34
N ALA A 661 20.19 13.22 -25.15
CA ALA A 661 19.18 12.48 -24.39
C ALA A 661 18.87 11.14 -25.06
N ASP A 662 18.58 11.16 -26.37
CA ASP A 662 18.38 9.95 -27.20
C ASP A 662 19.56 8.97 -27.11
N TYR A 663 20.79 9.49 -27.17
CA TYR A 663 21.99 8.67 -27.04
C TYR A 663 22.13 8.07 -25.62
N LEU A 664 21.88 8.85 -24.57
CA LEU A 664 21.99 8.40 -23.18
C LEU A 664 20.89 7.40 -22.79
N GLU A 665 19.66 7.57 -23.30
CA GLU A 665 18.54 6.65 -23.09
C GLU A 665 18.85 5.30 -23.72
N ARG A 666 19.17 5.27 -25.02
CA ARG A 666 19.55 4.04 -25.73
C ARG A 666 20.77 3.37 -25.08
N GLN A 667 21.74 4.15 -24.57
CA GLN A 667 22.86 3.60 -23.81
C GLN A 667 22.41 2.96 -22.48
N PHE A 668 21.54 3.62 -21.72
CA PHE A 668 21.00 3.11 -20.45
C PHE A 668 20.18 1.84 -20.65
N GLU A 669 19.23 1.85 -21.59
CA GLU A 669 18.42 0.69 -21.96
C GLU A 669 19.29 -0.48 -22.41
N SER A 670 20.27 -0.24 -23.30
CA SER A 670 21.19 -1.29 -23.76
C SER A 670 21.97 -1.93 -22.60
N THR A 671 22.47 -1.13 -21.64
CA THR A 671 23.11 -1.68 -20.43
C THR A 671 22.14 -2.46 -19.54
N ARG A 672 20.95 -1.91 -19.26
CA ARG A 672 19.95 -2.55 -18.40
C ARG A 672 19.41 -3.85 -19.00
N ASN A 673 19.20 -3.89 -20.31
CA ASN A 673 18.74 -5.08 -21.03
C ASN A 673 19.81 -6.19 -20.99
N VAL A 674 21.10 -5.86 -21.05
CA VAL A 674 22.20 -6.82 -20.85
C VAL A 674 22.26 -7.32 -19.40
N GLU A 675 22.15 -6.44 -18.42
CA GLU A 675 22.15 -6.81 -16.99
C GLU A 675 20.98 -7.74 -16.63
N MET A 676 19.76 -7.39 -17.05
CA MET A 676 18.56 -8.22 -16.84
C MET A 676 18.63 -9.56 -17.60
N ALA A 677 19.18 -9.58 -18.81
CA ALA A 677 19.35 -10.81 -19.59
C ALA A 677 20.40 -11.76 -19.01
N LEU A 678 21.43 -11.23 -18.32
CA LEU A 678 22.43 -12.03 -17.61
C LEU A 678 21.98 -12.45 -16.20
N PHE A 679 21.03 -11.73 -15.59
CA PHE A 679 20.53 -12.05 -14.26
C PHE A 679 19.98 -13.48 -14.17
N TYR A 680 19.11 -13.91 -15.09
CA TYR A 680 18.51 -15.25 -15.03
C TYR A 680 19.54 -16.40 -15.14
N PRO A 681 20.44 -16.45 -16.15
CA PRO A 681 21.49 -17.48 -16.20
C PRO A 681 22.42 -17.48 -14.98
N VAL A 682 22.78 -16.30 -14.46
CA VAL A 682 23.67 -16.19 -13.28
C VAL A 682 22.96 -16.62 -12.00
N ALA A 683 21.70 -16.24 -11.81
CA ALA A 683 20.89 -16.65 -10.65
C ALA A 683 20.60 -18.16 -10.66
N LEU A 684 20.26 -18.73 -11.83
CA LEU A 684 20.06 -20.17 -11.99
C LEU A 684 21.34 -20.96 -11.70
N LEU A 685 22.49 -20.50 -12.21
CA LEU A 685 23.79 -21.11 -11.96
C LEU A 685 24.20 -21.00 -10.49
N PHE A 686 23.98 -19.84 -9.85
CA PHE A 686 24.24 -19.65 -8.43
C PHE A 686 23.36 -20.57 -7.57
N LEU A 687 22.05 -20.66 -7.87
CA LEU A 687 21.12 -21.55 -7.17
C LEU A 687 21.51 -23.02 -7.33
N ALA A 688 21.91 -23.46 -8.53
CA ALA A 688 22.38 -24.82 -8.76
C ALA A 688 23.65 -25.15 -7.95
N PHE A 689 24.64 -24.25 -7.91
CA PHE A 689 25.83 -24.44 -7.08
C PHE A 689 25.53 -24.37 -5.57
N ALA A 690 24.59 -23.52 -5.14
CA ALA A 690 24.16 -23.44 -3.74
C ALA A 690 23.44 -24.74 -3.29
N ILE A 691 22.56 -25.30 -4.12
CA ILE A 691 21.88 -26.58 -3.85
C ILE A 691 22.90 -27.73 -3.78
N VAL A 692 23.80 -27.85 -4.75
CA VAL A 692 24.85 -28.90 -4.71
C VAL A 692 25.76 -28.73 -3.50
N GLY A 693 26.16 -27.49 -3.17
CA GLY A 693 26.97 -27.19 -1.99
C GLY A 693 26.28 -27.56 -0.68
N ALA A 694 24.99 -27.23 -0.52
CA ALA A 694 24.22 -27.58 0.67
C ALA A 694 24.04 -29.10 0.82
N LEU A 695 23.70 -29.81 -0.26
CA LEU A 695 23.55 -31.27 -0.25
C LEU A 695 24.89 -31.97 0.12
N MET A 696 26.02 -31.46 -0.39
CA MET A 696 27.35 -31.94 -0.02
C MET A 696 27.68 -31.68 1.45
N VAL A 697 27.48 -30.45 1.95
CA VAL A 697 27.92 -30.04 3.30
C VAL A 697 27.07 -30.64 4.43
N TYR A 698 25.79 -30.94 4.18
CA TYR A 698 24.85 -31.43 5.19
C TYR A 698 24.44 -32.89 4.99
N VAL A 699 23.85 -33.25 3.84
CA VAL A 699 23.18 -34.56 3.70
C VAL A 699 24.15 -35.72 3.50
N ILE A 700 25.25 -35.50 2.77
CA ILE A 700 26.20 -36.57 2.48
C ILE A 700 26.92 -37.08 3.74
N PRO A 701 27.43 -36.23 4.66
CA PRO A 701 27.96 -36.67 5.95
C PRO A 701 26.98 -37.52 6.76
N ASP A 702 25.72 -37.08 6.87
CA ASP A 702 24.68 -37.79 7.63
C ASP A 702 24.36 -39.19 7.05
N MET A 703 24.55 -39.38 5.74
CA MET A 703 24.40 -40.69 5.10
C MET A 703 25.64 -41.58 5.21
N ILE A 704 26.83 -41.00 5.43
CA ILE A 704 28.06 -41.78 5.59
C ILE A 704 28.10 -42.45 6.97
N SER A 705 27.69 -41.75 8.04
CA SER A 705 27.64 -42.34 9.39
C SER A 705 26.79 -43.62 9.43
N VAL A 706 25.61 -43.58 8.79
CA VAL A 706 24.72 -44.75 8.65
C VAL A 706 25.38 -45.91 7.88
N ILE A 707 26.30 -45.64 6.94
CA ILE A 707 27.04 -46.68 6.21
C ILE A 707 28.19 -47.23 7.07
N GLU A 708 28.92 -46.36 7.78
CA GLU A 708 30.00 -46.77 8.69
C GLU A 708 29.48 -47.63 9.85
N ASP A 709 28.29 -47.32 10.40
CA ASP A 709 27.59 -48.15 11.39
C ASP A 709 27.23 -49.56 10.86
N THR A 710 27.12 -49.75 9.54
CA THR A 710 26.92 -51.09 8.92
C THR A 710 28.24 -51.83 8.63
N GLY A 711 29.39 -51.24 8.96
CA GLY A 711 30.70 -51.88 8.89
C GLY A 711 31.22 -52.19 7.47
N GLN A 712 30.65 -51.58 6.43
CA GLN A 712 31.09 -51.79 5.05
C GLN A 712 32.20 -50.83 4.61
N SER A 713 33.17 -51.33 3.84
CA SER A 713 34.26 -50.50 3.30
C SER A 713 33.75 -49.53 2.22
N LEU A 714 33.90 -48.23 2.47
CA LEU A 714 33.45 -47.17 1.55
C LEU A 714 34.10 -47.30 0.15
N PRO A 715 33.31 -47.25 -0.94
CA PRO A 715 33.84 -47.20 -2.31
C PRO A 715 34.77 -46.00 -2.54
N TRP A 716 35.77 -46.15 -3.40
CA TRP A 716 36.75 -45.08 -3.66
C TRP A 716 36.12 -43.79 -4.22
N PHE A 717 35.00 -43.89 -4.93
CA PHE A 717 34.19 -42.74 -5.35
C PHE A 717 33.64 -41.97 -4.15
N THR A 718 33.15 -42.67 -3.12
CA THR A 718 32.67 -42.07 -1.87
C THR A 718 33.82 -41.40 -1.12
N VAL A 719 35.00 -42.03 -1.05
CA VAL A 719 36.20 -41.43 -0.43
C VAL A 719 36.67 -40.16 -1.16
N LEU A 720 36.64 -40.16 -2.50
CA LEU A 720 36.90 -38.96 -3.30
C LEU A 720 35.87 -37.85 -3.04
N LEU A 721 34.60 -38.23 -2.91
CA LEU A 721 33.49 -37.30 -2.68
C LEU A 721 33.52 -36.71 -1.25
N ILE A 722 33.93 -37.50 -0.25
CA ILE A 722 34.26 -37.05 1.10
C ILE A 722 35.38 -36.01 1.04
N ALA A 723 36.52 -36.35 0.42
CA ALA A 723 37.64 -35.41 0.29
C ALA A 723 37.25 -34.10 -0.44
N MET A 724 36.35 -34.16 -1.43
CA MET A 724 35.78 -32.96 -2.06
C MET A 724 34.84 -32.18 -1.12
N THR A 725 34.06 -32.87 -0.30
CA THR A 725 33.12 -32.28 0.68
C THR A 725 33.86 -31.57 1.80
N ASP A 726 34.87 -32.21 2.38
CA ASP A 726 35.74 -31.62 3.41
C ASP A 726 36.50 -30.41 2.85
N THR A 727 37.05 -30.54 1.62
CA THR A 727 37.69 -29.42 0.92
C THR A 727 36.72 -28.25 0.71
N LEU A 728 35.44 -28.52 0.43
CA LEU A 728 34.41 -27.47 0.34
C LEU A 728 34.16 -26.83 1.72
N ARG A 729 33.90 -27.65 2.75
CA ARG A 729 33.57 -27.21 4.12
C ARG A 729 34.68 -26.33 4.70
N ASP A 730 35.93 -26.73 4.54
CA ASP A 730 37.08 -26.06 5.17
C ASP A 730 37.65 -24.91 4.32
N TYR A 731 37.49 -24.93 2.99
CA TYR A 731 38.16 -23.99 2.07
C TYR A 731 37.24 -23.25 1.08
N TRP A 732 35.91 -23.27 1.21
CA TRP A 732 35.00 -22.48 0.35
C TRP A 732 35.35 -20.98 0.29
N TRP A 733 35.78 -20.41 1.42
CA TRP A 733 36.22 -19.02 1.52
C TRP A 733 37.52 -18.76 0.74
N ALA A 734 38.41 -19.76 0.66
CA ALA A 734 39.63 -19.68 -0.15
C ALA A 734 39.33 -19.83 -1.65
N LEU A 735 38.31 -20.61 -2.03
CA LEU A 735 37.77 -20.65 -3.40
C LEU A 735 37.21 -19.29 -3.83
N LEU A 736 36.38 -18.65 -3.00
CA LEU A 736 35.88 -17.29 -3.25
C LEU A 736 37.02 -16.26 -3.30
N GLY A 737 37.99 -16.36 -2.39
CA GLY A 737 39.20 -15.55 -2.40
C GLY A 737 40.02 -15.73 -3.69
N GLY A 738 40.17 -16.95 -4.18
CA GLY A 738 40.83 -17.26 -5.45
C GLY A 738 40.14 -16.61 -6.66
N VAL A 739 38.80 -16.69 -6.73
CA VAL A 739 38.02 -16.01 -7.78
C VAL A 739 38.19 -14.49 -7.69
N ALA A 740 38.14 -13.91 -6.48
CA ALA A 740 38.37 -12.49 -6.27
C ALA A 740 39.79 -12.05 -6.70
N ILE A 741 40.81 -12.84 -6.36
CA ILE A 741 42.20 -12.62 -6.80
C ILE A 741 42.32 -12.69 -8.33
N ILE A 742 41.70 -13.67 -8.99
CA ILE A 742 41.69 -13.78 -10.46
C ILE A 742 41.03 -12.54 -11.09
N VAL A 743 39.90 -12.08 -10.57
CA VAL A 743 39.22 -10.86 -11.03
C VAL A 743 40.11 -9.62 -10.81
N LEU A 744 40.80 -9.51 -9.67
CA LEU A 744 41.72 -8.42 -9.38
C LEU A 744 42.97 -8.44 -10.28
N VAL A 745 43.55 -9.62 -10.54
CA VAL A 745 44.71 -9.80 -11.44
C VAL A 745 44.32 -9.48 -12.88
N ILE A 746 43.14 -9.91 -13.36
CA ILE A 746 42.62 -9.53 -14.68
C ILE A 746 42.36 -8.02 -14.74
N ARG A 747 41.75 -7.42 -13.72
CA ARG A 747 41.52 -5.97 -13.65
C ARG A 747 42.83 -5.18 -13.65
N TRP A 748 43.86 -5.65 -12.94
CA TRP A 748 45.19 -5.06 -12.91
C TRP A 748 45.91 -5.20 -14.26
N ALA A 749 45.90 -6.39 -14.87
CA ALA A 749 46.49 -6.63 -16.19
C ALA A 749 45.81 -5.78 -17.28
N LEU A 750 44.49 -5.60 -17.22
CA LEU A 750 43.74 -4.72 -18.14
C LEU A 750 43.88 -3.22 -17.81
N SER A 751 44.46 -2.85 -16.67
CA SER A 751 44.83 -1.47 -16.37
C SER A 751 46.16 -1.06 -17.02
N GLN A 752 47.06 -2.02 -17.29
CA GLN A 752 48.33 -1.78 -17.96
C GLN A 752 48.12 -1.36 -19.43
N PRO A 753 48.60 -0.18 -19.88
CA PRO A 753 48.30 0.34 -21.22
C PRO A 753 48.74 -0.57 -22.38
N SER A 754 49.92 -1.18 -22.27
CA SER A 754 50.49 -2.10 -23.27
C SER A 754 49.62 -3.34 -23.46
N ILE A 755 49.30 -4.03 -22.35
CA ILE A 755 48.43 -5.21 -22.32
C ILE A 755 47.03 -4.85 -22.85
N ARG A 756 46.47 -3.71 -22.42
CA ARG A 756 45.16 -3.24 -22.87
C ARG A 756 45.10 -2.99 -24.38
N ILE A 757 46.11 -2.37 -24.98
CA ILE A 757 46.16 -2.15 -26.44
C ILE A 757 46.27 -3.48 -27.19
N SER A 758 47.12 -4.40 -26.74
CA SER A 758 47.25 -5.73 -27.35
C SER A 758 45.96 -6.56 -27.22
N TRP A 759 45.25 -6.45 -26.10
CA TRP A 759 43.95 -7.07 -25.86
C TRP A 759 42.86 -6.44 -26.73
N ASP A 760 42.79 -5.11 -26.80
CA ASP A 760 41.85 -4.36 -27.64
C ASP A 760 42.01 -4.67 -29.13
N HIS A 761 43.25 -4.90 -29.60
CA HIS A 761 43.48 -5.41 -30.96
C HIS A 761 43.03 -6.87 -31.12
N LYS A 762 43.43 -7.77 -30.20
CA LYS A 762 43.04 -9.21 -30.24
C LYS A 762 41.53 -9.44 -30.15
N LYS A 763 40.73 -8.53 -29.57
CA LYS A 763 39.26 -8.62 -29.60
C LYS A 763 38.71 -8.74 -31.03
N PHE A 764 39.33 -8.10 -32.03
CA PHE A 764 38.84 -8.09 -33.40
C PHE A 764 38.98 -9.42 -34.15
N SER A 765 39.86 -10.34 -33.70
CA SER A 765 40.00 -11.68 -34.29
C SER A 765 39.08 -12.74 -33.66
N LEU A 766 38.39 -12.43 -32.56
CA LEU A 766 37.42 -13.34 -31.95
C LEU A 766 36.09 -13.35 -32.76
N PRO A 767 35.48 -14.52 -33.02
CA PRO A 767 34.42 -14.64 -34.03
C PRO A 767 33.12 -13.91 -33.70
N LEU A 768 32.72 -13.89 -32.41
CA LEU A 768 31.55 -13.15 -31.92
C LEU A 768 31.95 -11.78 -31.35
N LEU A 769 32.87 -11.77 -30.38
CA LEU A 769 33.33 -10.55 -29.72
C LEU A 769 33.97 -9.53 -30.69
N GLY A 770 34.59 -9.98 -31.78
CA GLY A 770 35.13 -9.10 -32.83
C GLY A 770 34.05 -8.46 -33.72
N ARG A 771 32.90 -9.14 -33.93
CA ARG A 771 31.74 -8.55 -34.61
C ARG A 771 31.07 -7.48 -33.73
N ILE A 772 30.86 -7.80 -32.45
CA ILE A 772 30.37 -6.83 -31.45
C ILE A 772 31.33 -5.63 -31.38
N ALA A 773 32.64 -5.87 -31.27
CA ALA A 773 33.64 -4.81 -31.18
C ALA A 773 33.70 -3.93 -32.44
N ARG A 774 33.56 -4.48 -33.66
CA ARG A 774 33.48 -3.65 -34.87
C ARG A 774 32.21 -2.82 -34.89
N SER A 775 31.05 -3.45 -34.70
CA SER A 775 29.75 -2.77 -34.80
C SER A 775 29.56 -1.72 -33.70
N ALA A 776 29.92 -2.01 -32.45
CA ALA A 776 29.79 -1.06 -31.33
C ALA A 776 30.78 0.12 -31.41
N ASN A 777 31.93 -0.03 -32.07
CA ASN A 777 32.82 1.11 -32.32
C ASN A 777 32.42 1.89 -33.58
N ALA A 778 31.93 1.21 -34.62
CA ALA A 778 31.34 1.85 -35.80
C ALA A 778 30.11 2.69 -35.44
N ALA A 779 29.19 2.16 -34.62
CA ALA A 779 28.02 2.86 -34.13
C ALA A 779 28.39 4.13 -33.37
N ARG A 780 29.26 4.04 -32.35
CA ARG A 780 29.65 5.20 -31.53
C ARG A 780 30.45 6.24 -32.31
N TYR A 781 31.34 5.83 -33.21
CA TYR A 781 32.09 6.76 -34.06
C TYR A 781 31.15 7.50 -35.02
N ALA A 782 30.29 6.77 -35.75
CA ALA A 782 29.34 7.37 -36.69
C ALA A 782 28.30 8.25 -35.99
N ASN A 783 27.78 7.84 -34.82
CA ASN A 783 26.82 8.63 -34.05
C ASN A 783 27.44 9.94 -33.53
N THR A 784 28.67 9.88 -32.99
CA THR A 784 29.37 11.07 -32.50
C THR A 784 29.68 12.02 -33.64
N LEU A 785 30.17 11.50 -34.77
CA LEU A 785 30.48 12.31 -35.94
C LEU A 785 29.22 12.96 -36.51
N SER A 786 28.13 12.20 -36.65
CA SER A 786 26.81 12.67 -37.11
C SER A 786 26.28 13.84 -36.26
N ILE A 787 26.21 13.67 -34.93
CA ILE A 787 25.72 14.72 -34.00
C ILE A 787 26.55 16.00 -34.13
N LEU A 788 27.88 15.88 -34.19
CA LEU A 788 28.77 17.04 -34.26
C LEU A 788 28.68 17.74 -35.62
N THR A 789 28.66 17.00 -36.74
CA THR A 789 28.53 17.62 -38.07
C THR A 789 27.16 18.23 -38.31
N SER A 790 26.07 17.62 -37.81
CA SER A 790 24.72 18.23 -37.88
C SER A 790 24.58 19.46 -36.99
N ALA A 791 25.38 19.57 -35.92
CA ALA A 791 25.49 20.76 -35.08
C ALA A 791 26.42 21.84 -35.67
N GLY A 792 26.97 21.63 -36.87
CA GLY A 792 27.83 22.59 -37.59
C GLY A 792 29.32 22.53 -37.25
N VAL A 793 29.79 21.53 -36.50
CA VAL A 793 31.21 21.40 -36.13
C VAL A 793 32.06 21.03 -37.37
N PRO A 794 33.20 21.70 -37.62
CA PRO A 794 34.10 21.36 -38.72
C PRO A 794 34.54 19.89 -38.69
N LEU A 795 34.55 19.23 -39.86
CA LEU A 795 34.72 17.77 -39.95
C LEU A 795 35.97 17.24 -39.21
N VAL A 796 37.12 17.92 -39.33
CA VAL A 796 38.37 17.51 -38.68
C VAL A 796 38.29 17.59 -37.15
N GLU A 797 37.58 18.58 -36.62
CA GLU A 797 37.34 18.72 -35.18
C GLU A 797 36.34 17.67 -34.69
N ALA A 798 35.25 17.46 -35.43
CA ALA A 798 34.27 16.43 -35.17
C ALA A 798 34.88 15.01 -35.19
N MET A 799 35.80 14.73 -36.13
CA MET A 799 36.57 13.47 -36.18
C MET A 799 37.48 13.29 -34.98
N ASN A 800 38.21 14.33 -34.55
CA ASN A 800 39.06 14.27 -33.37
C ASN A 800 38.25 13.89 -32.13
N ILE A 801 37.13 14.59 -31.87
CA ILE A 801 36.23 14.30 -30.74
C ILE A 801 35.63 12.89 -30.87
N ALA A 802 35.16 12.49 -32.07
CA ALA A 802 34.61 11.16 -32.31
C ALA A 802 35.64 10.03 -32.09
N SER A 803 36.94 10.28 -32.34
CA SER A 803 38.00 9.32 -32.07
C SER A 803 38.14 9.03 -30.57
N GLU A 804 37.98 10.03 -29.70
CA GLU A 804 38.19 9.89 -28.25
C GLU A 804 37.16 8.98 -27.57
N VAL A 805 35.92 9.03 -28.08
CA VAL A 805 34.76 8.25 -27.63
C VAL A 805 34.89 6.74 -27.93
N VAL A 806 35.69 6.37 -28.94
CA VAL A 806 35.88 4.97 -29.32
C VAL A 806 36.59 4.21 -28.21
N SER A 807 35.86 3.30 -27.55
CA SER A 807 36.34 2.63 -26.32
C SER A 807 37.47 1.63 -26.56
N ASN A 808 37.79 1.32 -27.83
CA ASN A 808 38.91 0.48 -28.23
C ASN A 808 40.16 1.34 -28.41
N THR A 809 41.14 1.15 -27.53
CA THR A 809 42.34 2.01 -27.44
C THR A 809 43.28 1.91 -28.64
N TRP A 810 43.26 0.79 -29.37
CA TRP A 810 44.00 0.61 -30.62
C TRP A 810 43.32 1.36 -31.77
N LEU A 811 41.99 1.19 -31.92
CA LEU A 811 41.22 1.81 -32.99
C LEU A 811 41.21 3.34 -32.89
N ARG A 812 41.12 3.89 -31.68
CA ARG A 812 41.23 5.34 -31.43
C ARG A 812 42.54 5.94 -31.96
N ARG A 813 43.68 5.25 -31.82
CA ARG A 813 44.97 5.75 -32.36
C ARG A 813 44.94 5.82 -33.90
N ARG A 814 44.46 4.76 -34.55
CA ARG A 814 44.28 4.72 -36.01
C ARG A 814 43.28 5.78 -36.51
N LEU A 815 42.27 6.13 -35.71
CA LEU A 815 41.34 7.21 -36.04
C LEU A 815 41.96 8.61 -35.91
N ALA A 816 42.82 8.85 -34.92
CA ALA A 816 43.59 10.10 -34.84
C ALA A 816 44.55 10.24 -36.05
N GLU A 817 45.23 9.15 -36.43
CA GLU A 817 46.05 9.08 -37.66
C GLU A 817 45.22 9.38 -38.92
N ALA A 818 44.00 8.83 -39.03
CA ALA A 818 43.07 9.09 -40.13
C ALA A 818 42.49 10.53 -40.11
N THR A 819 42.42 11.18 -38.95
CA THR A 819 41.98 12.58 -38.84
C THR A 819 43.04 13.53 -39.39
N GLN A 820 44.32 13.20 -39.16
CA GLN A 820 45.44 13.93 -39.73
C GLN A 820 45.42 13.88 -41.27
N THR A 821 45.23 12.69 -41.88
CA THR A 821 45.21 12.58 -43.35
C THR A 821 43.99 13.25 -44.00
N VAL A 822 42.84 13.32 -43.33
CA VAL A 822 41.70 14.14 -43.79
C VAL A 822 42.01 15.64 -43.69
N SER A 823 42.71 16.08 -42.65
CA SER A 823 43.17 17.49 -42.55
C SER A 823 44.17 17.88 -43.64
N GLU A 824 44.89 16.90 -44.19
CA GLU A 824 45.81 17.03 -45.32
C GLU A 824 45.10 16.95 -46.70
N GLY A 825 43.76 16.85 -46.71
CA GLY A 825 42.94 16.89 -47.91
C GLY A 825 42.57 15.53 -48.52
N MET A 826 42.83 14.41 -47.82
CA MET A 826 42.32 13.11 -48.24
C MET A 826 40.82 12.99 -47.93
N SER A 827 40.08 12.27 -48.78
CA SER A 827 38.65 11.98 -48.52
C SER A 827 38.45 11.09 -47.30
N LEU A 828 37.40 11.39 -46.53
CA LEU A 828 37.03 10.71 -45.30
C LEU A 828 36.82 9.21 -45.52
N ARG A 829 36.21 8.82 -46.64
CA ARG A 829 36.08 7.39 -46.99
C ARG A 829 37.44 6.70 -47.03
N VAL A 830 38.43 7.26 -47.73
CA VAL A 830 39.74 6.61 -47.95
C VAL A 830 40.55 6.57 -46.67
N ALA A 831 40.49 7.64 -45.85
CA ALA A 831 41.12 7.66 -44.53
C ALA A 831 40.54 6.59 -43.60
N LEU A 832 39.20 6.39 -43.58
CA LEU A 832 38.56 5.33 -42.79
C LEU A 832 38.78 3.91 -43.38
N GLU A 833 38.96 3.79 -44.68
CA GLU A 833 39.29 2.53 -45.37
C GLU A 833 40.70 2.03 -44.95
N GLN A 834 41.68 2.94 -44.82
CA GLN A 834 43.02 2.64 -44.29
C GLN A 834 43.03 2.14 -42.82
N VAL A 835 42.01 2.47 -42.02
CA VAL A 835 41.86 1.97 -40.64
C VAL A 835 41.48 0.48 -40.60
N GLY A 836 40.87 -0.05 -41.67
CA GLY A 836 40.74 -1.49 -41.92
C GLY A 836 39.89 -2.31 -40.94
N GLN A 837 39.13 -1.68 -40.03
CA GLN A 837 38.25 -2.37 -39.07
C GLN A 837 36.77 -1.96 -39.13
N PHE A 838 36.40 -1.00 -39.99
CA PHE A 838 34.99 -0.62 -40.14
C PHE A 838 34.22 -1.57 -41.06
N PRO A 839 32.92 -1.82 -40.80
CA PRO A 839 32.06 -2.57 -41.72
C PRO A 839 31.97 -1.89 -43.09
N PRO A 840 31.97 -2.63 -44.22
CA PRO A 840 31.93 -2.03 -45.56
C PRO A 840 30.77 -1.04 -45.79
N MET A 841 29.61 -1.33 -45.20
CA MET A 841 28.44 -0.45 -45.25
C MET A 841 28.71 0.96 -44.70
N LEU A 842 29.57 1.11 -43.67
CA LEU A 842 29.98 2.42 -43.17
C LEU A 842 30.81 3.16 -44.22
N LEU A 843 31.80 2.49 -44.83
CA LEU A 843 32.67 3.09 -45.85
C LEU A 843 31.88 3.51 -47.11
N HIS A 844 30.89 2.70 -47.51
CA HIS A 844 29.97 3.06 -48.59
C HIS A 844 29.11 4.28 -48.25
N MET A 845 28.43 4.28 -47.11
CA MET A 845 27.54 5.36 -46.69
C MET A 845 28.29 6.67 -46.45
N VAL A 846 29.52 6.61 -45.89
CA VAL A 846 30.43 7.75 -45.78
C VAL A 846 30.77 8.28 -47.17
N GLY A 847 31.21 7.43 -48.11
CA GLY A 847 31.55 7.88 -49.47
C GLY A 847 30.36 8.47 -50.24
N SER A 848 29.15 7.94 -50.04
CA SER A 848 27.93 8.50 -50.64
C SER A 848 27.55 9.85 -50.02
N GLY A 849 27.61 9.98 -48.69
CA GLY A 849 27.32 11.25 -48.00
C GLY A 849 28.39 12.33 -48.25
N GLU A 850 29.65 11.94 -48.37
CA GLU A 850 30.78 12.80 -48.76
C GLU A 850 30.62 13.31 -50.21
N GLN A 851 30.05 12.49 -51.11
CA GLN A 851 29.77 12.90 -52.50
C GLN A 851 28.46 13.71 -52.65
N SER A 852 27.45 13.48 -51.80
CA SER A 852 26.15 14.19 -51.88
C SER A 852 26.05 15.43 -50.99
N GLY A 853 26.94 15.59 -50.01
CA GLY A 853 26.85 16.59 -48.95
C GLY A 853 26.05 16.15 -47.72
N GLU A 854 25.29 15.05 -47.79
CA GLU A 854 24.44 14.54 -46.69
C GLU A 854 25.21 13.64 -45.69
N LEU A 855 26.46 13.98 -45.39
CA LEU A 855 27.37 13.13 -44.61
C LEU A 855 26.82 12.84 -43.20
N ASP A 856 26.25 13.84 -42.54
CA ASP A 856 25.67 13.76 -41.19
C ASP A 856 24.48 12.77 -41.15
N ALA A 857 23.56 12.87 -42.10
CA ALA A 857 22.39 12.00 -42.22
C ALA A 857 22.78 10.55 -42.57
N MET A 858 23.76 10.36 -43.46
CA MET A 858 24.26 9.02 -43.79
C MET A 858 24.98 8.37 -42.60
N LEU A 859 25.76 9.14 -41.83
CA LEU A 859 26.39 8.68 -40.59
C LEU A 859 25.33 8.29 -39.52
N GLY A 860 24.26 9.06 -39.35
CA GLY A 860 23.17 8.75 -38.42
C GLY A 860 22.41 7.46 -38.77
N ARG A 861 22.19 7.20 -40.07
CA ARG A 861 21.64 5.94 -40.58
C ARG A 861 22.59 4.75 -40.31
N VAL A 862 23.90 4.93 -40.53
CA VAL A 862 24.91 3.91 -40.20
C VAL A 862 24.95 3.62 -38.70
N ALA A 863 24.90 4.65 -37.85
CA ALA A 863 24.91 4.50 -36.41
C ALA A 863 23.74 3.64 -35.92
N THR A 864 22.53 3.97 -36.37
CA THR A 864 21.29 3.23 -36.06
C THR A 864 21.38 1.76 -36.49
N TYR A 865 21.83 1.48 -37.72
CA TYR A 865 22.00 0.11 -38.19
C TYR A 865 23.04 -0.67 -37.37
N GLN A 866 24.20 -0.07 -37.08
CA GLN A 866 25.28 -0.74 -36.35
C GLN A 866 24.93 -0.98 -34.88
N GLN A 867 24.09 -0.12 -34.27
CA GLN A 867 23.53 -0.35 -32.94
C GLN A 867 22.58 -1.57 -32.95
N ALA A 868 21.65 -1.64 -33.90
CA ALA A 868 20.75 -2.78 -34.04
C ALA A 868 21.50 -4.11 -34.36
N GLU A 869 22.64 -4.05 -35.04
CA GLU A 869 23.53 -5.20 -35.25
C GLU A 869 24.16 -5.69 -33.92
N VAL A 870 24.62 -4.77 -33.06
CA VAL A 870 25.14 -5.11 -31.72
C VAL A 870 24.07 -5.82 -30.89
N GLU A 871 22.86 -5.25 -30.82
CA GLU A 871 21.76 -5.82 -30.05
C GLU A 871 21.32 -7.19 -30.57
N ARG A 872 21.29 -7.40 -31.89
CA ARG A 872 21.00 -8.71 -32.48
C ARG A 872 22.06 -9.75 -32.11
N ILE A 873 23.34 -9.40 -32.16
CA ILE A 873 24.43 -10.33 -31.77
C ILE A 873 24.38 -10.61 -30.27
N VAL A 874 24.14 -9.60 -29.43
CA VAL A 874 24.02 -9.75 -27.97
C VAL A 874 22.83 -10.65 -27.61
N SER A 875 21.65 -10.43 -28.20
CA SER A 875 20.47 -11.30 -28.04
C SER A 875 20.76 -12.74 -28.49
N THR A 876 21.53 -12.91 -29.57
CA THR A 876 21.96 -14.24 -30.04
C THR A 876 22.90 -14.92 -29.03
N VAL A 877 23.82 -14.19 -28.41
CA VAL A 877 24.71 -14.72 -27.35
C VAL A 877 23.89 -15.15 -26.12
N VAL A 878 22.94 -14.33 -25.67
CA VAL A 878 22.04 -14.68 -24.55
C VAL A 878 21.21 -15.94 -24.87
N LYS A 879 20.63 -16.03 -26.07
CA LYS A 879 19.85 -17.21 -26.51
C LYS A 879 20.69 -18.48 -26.67
N LEU A 880 22.02 -18.37 -26.75
CA LEU A 880 22.93 -19.52 -26.74
C LEU A 880 23.32 -19.95 -25.31
N PHE A 881 23.13 -19.12 -24.28
CA PHE A 881 23.41 -19.51 -22.88
C PHE A 881 22.44 -20.58 -22.37
N GLU A 882 21.15 -20.51 -22.73
CA GLU A 882 20.15 -21.50 -22.31
C GLU A 882 20.48 -22.93 -22.79
N PRO A 883 20.64 -23.22 -24.11
CA PRO A 883 21.04 -24.54 -24.57
C PRO A 883 22.46 -24.91 -24.14
N LEU A 884 23.36 -23.93 -23.88
CA LEU A 884 24.67 -24.21 -23.31
C LEU A 884 24.60 -24.62 -21.83
N MET A 885 23.71 -24.03 -21.03
CA MET A 885 23.47 -24.45 -19.64
C MET A 885 22.81 -25.83 -19.59
N LEU A 886 21.76 -26.06 -20.40
CA LEU A 886 21.14 -27.39 -20.54
C LEU A 886 22.16 -28.43 -21.02
N LEU A 887 23.07 -28.08 -21.92
CA LEU A 887 24.18 -28.94 -22.32
C LEU A 887 25.19 -29.16 -21.18
N ILE A 888 25.56 -28.13 -20.41
CA ILE A 888 26.49 -28.29 -19.27
C ILE A 888 25.87 -29.19 -18.18
N MET A 889 24.56 -29.05 -17.92
CA MET A 889 23.81 -29.86 -16.96
C MET A 889 23.55 -31.29 -17.45
N GLY A 890 23.37 -31.50 -18.76
CA GLY A 890 23.02 -32.81 -19.35
C GLY A 890 24.16 -33.59 -20.01
N LYS A 891 25.34 -32.98 -20.22
CA LYS A 891 26.49 -33.63 -20.90
C LYS A 891 27.38 -34.45 -19.96
N THR A 892 27.21 -34.30 -18.65
CA THR A 892 27.49 -35.36 -17.68
C THR A 892 26.53 -36.53 -17.94
N ARG A 893 27.01 -37.56 -18.65
CA ARG A 893 26.17 -38.67 -19.13
C ARG A 893 25.63 -39.52 -17.97
N GLY A 894 24.33 -39.42 -17.73
CA GLY A 894 23.58 -40.33 -16.86
C GLY A 894 23.19 -39.69 -15.53
N PHE A 895 21.97 -39.13 -15.49
CA PHE A 895 21.39 -38.33 -14.40
C PHE A 895 22.19 -37.06 -14.06
N THR A 896 21.50 -35.98 -13.69
CA THR A 896 22.16 -34.91 -12.94
C THR A 896 22.54 -35.45 -11.57
N LEU A 897 23.68 -34.98 -11.03
CA LEU A 897 24.09 -35.34 -9.67
C LEU A 897 23.00 -34.95 -8.66
N ILE A 898 22.25 -33.88 -8.95
CA ILE A 898 21.12 -33.38 -8.17
C ILE A 898 19.96 -34.39 -8.13
N GLU A 899 19.56 -35.00 -9.26
CA GLU A 899 18.47 -36.00 -9.27
C GLU A 899 18.82 -37.24 -8.45
N ILE A 900 20.03 -37.81 -8.64
CA ILE A 900 20.49 -38.94 -7.83
C ILE A 900 20.53 -38.55 -6.36
N LEU A 901 21.12 -37.38 -6.06
CA LEU A 901 21.30 -36.94 -4.68
C LEU A 901 19.96 -36.63 -4.00
N VAL A 902 18.97 -36.05 -4.70
CA VAL A 902 17.60 -35.85 -4.19
C VAL A 902 16.87 -37.17 -3.96
N VAL A 903 16.98 -38.16 -4.87
CA VAL A 903 16.42 -39.50 -4.64
C VAL A 903 17.08 -40.17 -3.43
N VAL A 904 18.39 -40.02 -3.29
CA VAL A 904 19.18 -40.52 -2.15
C VAL A 904 18.80 -39.81 -0.84
N VAL A 905 18.57 -38.50 -0.85
CA VAL A 905 18.03 -37.73 0.29
C VAL A 905 16.64 -38.26 0.67
N ILE A 906 15.74 -38.44 -0.30
CA ILE A 906 14.37 -38.92 -0.06
C ILE A 906 14.39 -40.33 0.55
N LEU A 907 15.25 -41.22 0.05
CA LEU A 907 15.46 -42.56 0.61
C LEU A 907 16.10 -42.51 2.01
N GLY A 908 17.02 -41.57 2.26
CA GLY A 908 17.62 -41.33 3.58
C GLY A 908 16.60 -40.83 4.61
N ILE A 909 15.73 -39.88 4.24
CA ILE A 909 14.64 -39.38 5.09
C ILE A 909 13.58 -40.47 5.34
N LEU A 910 13.20 -41.24 4.30
CA LEU A 910 12.34 -42.41 4.48
C LEU A 910 12.97 -43.43 5.45
N GLY A 911 14.27 -43.67 5.34
CA GLY A 911 15.03 -44.46 6.30
C GLY A 911 14.92 -43.91 7.72
N ALA A 912 15.35 -42.67 7.93
CA ALA A 912 15.42 -42.02 9.24
C ALA A 912 14.07 -41.82 9.93
N VAL A 913 12.99 -41.62 9.18
CA VAL A 913 11.64 -41.36 9.75
C VAL A 913 10.82 -42.65 9.88
N VAL A 914 10.78 -43.50 8.85
CA VAL A 914 9.85 -44.64 8.79
C VAL A 914 10.42 -45.88 9.49
N VAL A 915 11.74 -46.12 9.42
CA VAL A 915 12.34 -47.32 10.04
C VAL A 915 12.21 -47.32 11.56
N PRO A 916 12.45 -46.21 12.31
CA PRO A 916 12.21 -46.17 13.74
C PRO A 916 10.73 -46.32 14.13
N GLN A 917 9.81 -45.79 13.33
CA GLN A 917 8.37 -45.93 13.57
C GLN A 917 7.89 -47.39 13.39
N ILE A 918 8.46 -48.14 12.45
CA ILE A 918 8.11 -49.54 12.19
C ILE A 918 8.77 -50.50 13.20
N LEU A 919 10.04 -50.28 13.57
CA LEU A 919 10.78 -51.21 14.44
C LEU A 919 10.66 -50.91 15.94
N GLY A 920 10.17 -49.74 16.35
CA GLY A 920 10.26 -49.26 17.72
C GLY A 920 9.31 -49.91 18.75
N ARG A 921 8.31 -50.71 18.35
CA ARG A 921 7.29 -51.29 19.27
C ARG A 921 6.79 -52.71 18.88
N PRO A 922 7.66 -53.74 18.84
CA PRO A 922 7.22 -55.12 18.58
C PRO A 922 6.20 -55.64 19.61
N ASP A 923 6.28 -55.12 20.83
CA ASP A 923 5.50 -55.58 21.98
C ASP A 923 4.03 -55.16 21.91
N VAL A 924 3.74 -53.94 21.46
CA VAL A 924 2.37 -53.47 21.23
C VAL A 924 1.72 -54.26 20.08
N ALA A 925 2.48 -54.58 19.02
CA ALA A 925 2.00 -55.38 17.91
C ALA A 925 1.61 -56.81 18.33
N ARG A 926 2.31 -57.41 19.30
CA ARG A 926 1.93 -58.71 19.89
C ARG A 926 0.62 -58.62 20.66
N VAL A 927 0.48 -57.67 21.60
CA VAL A 927 -0.78 -57.49 22.35
C VAL A 927 -1.96 -57.28 21.39
N GLN A 928 -1.80 -56.41 20.39
CA GLN A 928 -2.85 -56.11 19.41
C GLN A 928 -3.19 -57.31 18.49
N ALA A 929 -2.23 -58.17 18.17
CA ALA A 929 -2.47 -59.42 17.45
C ALA A 929 -3.29 -60.41 18.31
N ALA A 930 -2.91 -60.59 19.58
CA ALA A 930 -3.65 -61.45 20.52
C ALA A 930 -5.11 -61.02 20.69
N GLN A 931 -5.35 -59.71 20.86
CA GLN A 931 -6.71 -59.16 20.89
C GLN A 931 -7.51 -59.41 19.61
N THR A 932 -6.84 -59.41 18.45
CA THR A 932 -7.48 -59.63 17.14
C THR A 932 -7.88 -61.09 16.95
N ASP A 933 -7.01 -62.04 17.34
CA ASP A 933 -7.32 -63.47 17.35
C ASP A 933 -8.46 -63.81 18.33
N ILE A 934 -8.46 -63.21 19.53
CA ILE A 934 -9.52 -63.42 20.53
C ILE A 934 -10.88 -62.94 19.99
N ARG A 935 -10.94 -61.77 19.33
CA ARG A 935 -12.16 -61.34 18.62
C ARG A 935 -12.57 -62.31 17.50
N SER A 936 -11.61 -62.82 16.75
CA SER A 936 -11.84 -63.78 15.64
C SER A 936 -12.44 -65.10 16.15
N LEU A 937 -11.85 -65.68 17.20
CA LEU A 937 -12.30 -66.90 17.86
C LEU A 937 -13.64 -66.70 18.59
N SER A 938 -13.88 -65.53 19.21
CA SER A 938 -15.18 -65.16 19.77
C SER A 938 -16.29 -65.20 18.71
N ASN A 939 -16.08 -64.54 17.57
CA ASN A 939 -17.03 -64.55 16.46
C ASN A 939 -17.28 -65.98 15.94
N ALA A 940 -16.26 -66.83 15.88
CA ALA A 940 -16.40 -68.23 15.48
C ALA A 940 -17.22 -69.06 16.50
N LEU A 941 -17.05 -68.81 17.81
CA LEU A 941 -17.87 -69.42 18.87
C LEU A 941 -19.33 -68.97 18.80
N ASP A 942 -19.59 -67.70 18.49
CA ASP A 942 -20.95 -67.19 18.29
C ASP A 942 -21.63 -67.83 17.08
N VAL A 943 -20.93 -68.01 15.96
CA VAL A 943 -21.47 -68.71 14.78
C VAL A 943 -21.69 -70.20 15.08
N TYR A 944 -20.77 -70.87 15.77
CA TYR A 944 -20.97 -72.25 16.25
C TYR A 944 -22.22 -72.37 17.11
N ARG A 945 -22.47 -71.39 18.01
CA ARG A 945 -23.65 -71.33 18.87
C ARG A 945 -24.94 -71.06 18.10
N LEU A 946 -24.90 -70.23 17.06
CA LEU A 946 -26.06 -69.95 16.21
C LEU A 946 -26.50 -71.22 15.45
N ASP A 947 -25.57 -71.99 14.92
CA ASP A 947 -25.86 -73.25 14.24
C ASP A 947 -26.35 -74.33 15.23
N ASN A 948 -25.62 -74.53 16.33
CA ASN A 948 -25.79 -75.70 17.20
C ASN A 948 -26.59 -75.43 18.48
N PHE A 949 -27.09 -74.21 18.66
CA PHE A 949 -27.85 -73.69 19.82
C PHE A 949 -27.10 -73.71 21.17
N GLN A 950 -25.81 -74.06 21.18
CA GLN A 950 -24.94 -74.07 22.36
C GLN A 950 -23.47 -73.85 21.96
N TYR A 951 -22.66 -73.28 22.86
CA TYR A 951 -21.20 -73.26 22.72
C TYR A 951 -20.59 -74.67 22.97
N PRO A 952 -19.35 -74.95 22.50
CA PRO A 952 -18.63 -76.19 22.83
C PRO A 952 -18.52 -76.43 24.35
N SER A 953 -18.53 -77.68 24.81
CA SER A 953 -18.19 -77.98 26.20
C SER A 953 -16.71 -77.68 26.49
N SER A 954 -16.32 -77.51 27.76
CA SER A 954 -14.91 -77.35 28.13
C SER A 954 -14.02 -78.55 27.78
N GLU A 955 -14.62 -79.74 27.58
CA GLU A 955 -13.93 -80.93 27.04
C GLU A 955 -13.78 -80.91 25.51
N GLN A 956 -14.66 -80.20 24.80
CA GLN A 956 -14.59 -80.00 23.34
C GLN A 956 -13.67 -78.83 22.95
N GLY A 957 -13.51 -77.86 23.86
CA GLY A 957 -12.61 -76.72 23.72
C GLY A 957 -12.82 -75.89 22.45
N LEU A 958 -11.74 -75.24 22.00
CA LEU A 958 -11.70 -74.53 20.72
C LEU A 958 -11.53 -75.48 19.53
N GLU A 959 -11.13 -76.75 19.73
CA GLU A 959 -10.94 -77.72 18.63
C GLU A 959 -12.23 -77.98 17.86
N ALA A 960 -13.38 -77.88 18.55
CA ALA A 960 -14.71 -77.88 17.95
C ALA A 960 -14.99 -76.72 16.97
N LEU A 961 -14.10 -75.73 16.83
CA LEU A 961 -14.17 -74.73 15.76
C LEU A 961 -13.48 -75.18 14.46
N VAL A 962 -12.68 -76.25 14.48
CA VAL A 962 -11.95 -76.75 13.31
C VAL A 962 -12.51 -78.09 12.84
N GLU A 963 -12.67 -79.04 13.76
CA GLU A 963 -13.16 -80.39 13.46
C GLU A 963 -14.44 -80.71 14.22
N LYS A 964 -15.29 -81.60 13.66
CA LYS A 964 -16.57 -81.95 14.29
C LYS A 964 -16.34 -82.80 15.55
N PRO A 965 -16.71 -82.32 16.76
CA PRO A 965 -16.52 -83.10 17.98
C PRO A 965 -17.40 -84.35 17.98
N SER A 966 -16.80 -85.48 18.39
CA SER A 966 -17.39 -86.82 18.37
C SER A 966 -18.08 -87.24 19.68
N GLY A 967 -18.19 -86.33 20.65
CA GLY A 967 -18.82 -86.54 21.96
C GLY A 967 -20.28 -86.07 22.03
N PHE A 968 -21.02 -86.55 23.05
CA PHE A 968 -22.38 -86.09 23.33
C PHE A 968 -22.38 -84.77 24.13
N PRO A 969 -23.25 -83.79 23.80
CA PRO A 969 -24.22 -83.78 22.71
C PRO A 969 -23.55 -83.47 21.36
N GLU A 970 -23.78 -84.33 20.35
CA GLU A 970 -23.23 -84.14 19.02
C GLU A 970 -23.82 -82.89 18.34
N PRO A 971 -23.02 -82.00 17.73
CA PRO A 971 -23.51 -80.80 17.05
C PRO A 971 -24.31 -81.18 15.79
N LYS A 972 -25.60 -80.83 15.80
CA LYS A 972 -26.58 -81.24 14.78
C LYS A 972 -26.40 -80.54 13.44
N ASN A 973 -25.93 -79.29 13.46
CA ASN A 973 -25.85 -78.41 12.29
C ASN A 973 -24.39 -77.98 12.02
N TYR A 974 -23.42 -78.80 12.44
CA TYR A 974 -22.00 -78.49 12.31
C TYR A 974 -21.60 -78.16 10.86
N ASN A 975 -20.99 -76.99 10.64
CA ASN A 975 -20.46 -76.59 9.34
C ASN A 975 -19.34 -77.55 8.88
N PRO A 976 -19.49 -78.31 7.78
CA PRO A 976 -18.50 -79.30 7.35
C PRO A 976 -17.15 -78.72 6.89
N GLU A 977 -17.04 -77.41 6.68
CA GLU A 977 -15.75 -76.72 6.43
C GLU A 977 -15.06 -76.20 7.71
N GLY A 978 -15.69 -76.37 8.87
CA GLY A 978 -15.28 -75.78 10.14
C GLY A 978 -15.68 -74.30 10.28
N TYR A 979 -15.46 -73.75 11.47
CA TYR A 979 -15.72 -72.34 11.80
C TYR A 979 -14.45 -71.48 11.71
N VAL A 980 -13.27 -72.09 11.93
CA VAL A 980 -11.95 -71.55 11.56
C VAL A 980 -11.10 -72.63 10.92
N LYS A 981 -10.26 -72.27 9.93
CA LYS A 981 -9.46 -73.24 9.15
C LYS A 981 -8.35 -73.94 9.95
N LYS A 982 -7.91 -73.32 11.03
CA LYS A 982 -6.97 -73.83 12.03
C LYS A 982 -7.05 -72.89 13.23
N LEU A 983 -6.84 -73.40 14.45
CA LEU A 983 -6.62 -72.55 15.61
C LEU A 983 -5.28 -71.78 15.51
N PRO A 984 -5.26 -70.46 15.76
CA PRO A 984 -4.03 -69.75 16.04
C PRO A 984 -3.49 -70.14 17.43
N THR A 985 -2.17 -70.14 17.58
CA THR A 985 -1.54 -69.92 18.88
C THR A 985 -1.44 -68.43 19.10
N ASP A 986 -1.32 -67.99 20.35
CA ASP A 986 -1.06 -66.59 20.66
C ASP A 986 0.34 -66.13 20.18
N PRO A 987 0.62 -64.82 20.18
CA PRO A 987 1.88 -64.25 19.70
C PRO A 987 3.13 -64.60 20.52
N TRP A 988 2.98 -65.36 21.61
CA TRP A 988 4.06 -65.91 22.43
C TRP A 988 4.23 -67.43 22.25
N GLY A 989 3.26 -68.09 21.59
CA GLY A 989 3.30 -69.49 21.17
C GLY A 989 2.39 -70.42 21.97
N SER A 990 1.59 -69.90 22.91
CA SER A 990 0.67 -70.68 23.74
C SER A 990 -0.69 -70.87 23.06
N PRO A 991 -1.47 -71.91 23.37
CA PRO A 991 -2.85 -72.03 22.95
C PRO A 991 -3.74 -71.05 23.73
N TYR A 992 -4.73 -70.43 23.06
CA TYR A 992 -5.77 -69.65 23.73
C TYR A 992 -6.61 -70.53 24.66
N ILE A 993 -6.92 -70.02 25.85
CA ILE A 993 -7.70 -70.74 26.88
C ILE A 993 -9.18 -70.44 26.68
N TYR A 994 -10.01 -71.48 26.74
CA TYR A 994 -11.47 -71.40 26.60
C TYR A 994 -12.15 -72.15 27.74
N GLU A 995 -13.11 -71.50 28.39
CA GLU A 995 -13.94 -72.11 29.43
C GLU A 995 -15.43 -71.80 29.17
N ARG A 996 -16.30 -72.82 29.20
CA ARG A 996 -17.75 -72.62 29.07
C ARG A 996 -18.40 -72.29 30.42
N GLY A 997 -19.10 -71.15 30.48
CA GLY A 997 -19.98 -70.78 31.59
C GLY A 997 -21.46 -71.06 31.31
N ASP A 998 -22.33 -70.82 32.30
CA ASP A 998 -23.75 -71.17 32.24
C ASP A 998 -24.52 -70.52 31.06
N ASN A 999 -24.16 -69.28 30.71
CA ASN A 999 -24.79 -68.50 29.62
C ASN A 999 -23.79 -67.94 28.60
N GLY A 1000 -22.51 -68.34 28.65
CA GLY A 1000 -21.42 -67.69 27.93
C GLY A 1000 -20.14 -68.53 27.90
N PHE A 1001 -19.03 -67.88 27.59
CA PHE A 1001 -17.69 -68.44 27.67
C PHE A 1001 -16.68 -67.39 28.13
N ALA A 1002 -15.56 -67.83 28.68
CA ALA A 1002 -14.34 -67.05 28.81
C ALA A 1002 -13.37 -67.45 27.68
N LEU A 1003 -12.67 -66.47 27.12
CA LEU A 1003 -11.63 -66.66 26.10
C LEU A 1003 -10.49 -65.67 26.35
N TYR A 1004 -9.27 -66.18 26.51
CA TYR A 1004 -8.12 -65.37 26.90
C TYR A 1004 -6.76 -65.98 26.52
N SER A 1005 -5.70 -65.16 26.57
CA SER A 1005 -4.28 -65.56 26.57
C SER A 1005 -3.64 -65.09 27.88
N LEU A 1006 -2.66 -65.86 28.38
CA LEU A 1006 -1.87 -65.58 29.59
C LEU A 1006 -0.59 -64.77 29.31
N GLY A 1007 -0.56 -64.00 28.22
CA GLY A 1007 0.56 -63.15 27.85
C GLY A 1007 1.90 -63.90 27.67
N ALA A 1008 2.99 -63.21 28.00
CA ALA A 1008 4.36 -63.64 27.68
C ALA A 1008 4.98 -64.66 28.66
N ASP A 1009 4.47 -64.78 29.88
CA ASP A 1009 5.01 -65.69 30.91
C ASP A 1009 4.09 -66.89 31.24
N GLY A 1010 2.86 -66.91 30.70
CA GLY A 1010 1.99 -68.08 30.77
C GLY A 1010 1.41 -68.35 32.15
N GLN A 1011 1.25 -67.31 32.98
CA GLN A 1011 0.67 -67.39 34.32
C GLN A 1011 -0.57 -66.49 34.42
N GLU A 1012 -1.48 -66.76 35.36
CA GLU A 1012 -2.70 -65.97 35.49
C GLU A 1012 -2.42 -64.62 36.19
N GLY A 1013 -2.51 -63.56 35.40
CA GLY A 1013 -2.34 -62.17 35.82
C GLY A 1013 -0.89 -61.66 35.79
N GLY A 1014 -0.75 -60.37 35.48
CA GLY A 1014 0.52 -59.66 35.41
C GLY A 1014 0.33 -58.24 34.89
N GLU A 1015 1.42 -57.57 34.51
CA GLU A 1015 1.39 -56.22 33.92
C GLU A 1015 2.10 -56.18 32.55
N GLY A 1016 1.67 -55.27 31.68
CA GLY A 1016 2.28 -55.08 30.36
C GLY A 1016 2.13 -56.30 29.44
N LEU A 1017 3.24 -56.91 29.07
CA LEU A 1017 3.27 -58.11 28.21
C LEU A 1017 2.85 -59.40 28.94
N ASN A 1018 2.85 -59.38 30.27
CA ASN A 1018 2.47 -60.50 31.13
C ASN A 1018 1.04 -60.34 31.66
N ALA A 1019 0.31 -59.31 31.22
CA ALA A 1019 -1.10 -59.16 31.57
C ALA A 1019 -1.94 -60.17 30.78
N ASP A 1020 -2.89 -60.81 31.45
CA ASP A 1020 -3.93 -61.60 30.78
C ASP A 1020 -4.64 -60.73 29.74
N ILE A 1021 -4.81 -61.25 28.54
CA ILE A 1021 -5.60 -60.60 27.50
C ILE A 1021 -6.93 -61.36 27.44
N ARG A 1022 -7.97 -60.84 28.09
CA ARG A 1022 -9.30 -61.47 28.17
C ARG A 1022 -10.29 -60.75 27.27
N LEU A 1023 -11.30 -61.47 26.75
CA LEU A 1023 -12.35 -60.90 25.87
C LEU A 1023 -13.14 -59.72 26.50
N ALA A 1024 -13.12 -59.58 27.83
CA ALA A 1024 -13.76 -58.46 28.53
C ALA A 1024 -12.96 -57.14 28.48
N ASP A 1025 -11.68 -57.20 28.10
CA ASP A 1025 -10.73 -56.07 28.09
C ASP A 1025 -10.44 -55.57 26.65
N ILE A 1026 -11.35 -55.86 25.71
CA ILE A 1026 -11.17 -55.85 24.25
C ILE A 1026 -12.27 -55.08 23.50
#